data_AF-A0A9W4TWQ5-F1
#
_entry.id   AF-A0A9W4TWQ5-F1
#
_cell.length_a   1.000
_cell.length_b   1.000
_cell.length_c   1.000
_cell.angle_alpha   90.00
_cell.angle_beta   90.00
_cell.angle_gamma   90.00
#
_symmetry.space_group_name_H-M   'P 1'
#
loop_
_entity.id
_entity.type
_entity.pdbx_description
1 polymer ?
#
loop_
_entity_poly.entity_id
_entity_poly.type
_entity_poly.pdbx_seq_one_letter_code
_entity_poly.pdbx_strand_id
1 'polypeptide(L)'
;MRQAGRYLPEYHKVKGDRDFFETCRDAEIASTITIQPIDRFKLDAAIIFSDILVIPQAMGCDIKMVDGKGPVFTDPVRKPEDLKKINLKPDIKKELDWAFKAITLTRHKLNGKVPLLGFVGAPWTLLVYMTEGQGSKMFRYAKEWIYNDYAQELLQALCDNCIEFLAQQVVAGAQMLQVFESWAETLGPEEFKNFSLPYLKQIAEKLPNRLKELGQEPVPLTVFAKGAWYALDDLCNTKYDVVSLDWLYSPEEAVKVRGDRRITLQGNLDPGVIYGSDEVIESKVKSMIHGFGKQQYIINFGHGTHPFMKPEKIEYFIEMCHKYNQKRTAKNLPPVDEDEFDRIIEEESIESLSGDEEEYLNTRSPFILFDHNGETIGIYKAVFKNEPNLHEVQKYGKSALFMVGGGHFAGAIVENNKFIKTKTFHRYTTRRKQGGSQSASDNSRGKANSAGSSIRRYNEQALAQEIKELIKSWELNECENIFIRANGVTNRKIIFDAVEKDSRVRNFPFTTKRATTSELKRAWDELMSVHHVELPKVDQKQEVIKEQPKIIKIKEKQDELIPLLKKQNKSKIIQYVKEHNIDVNTHKVNNTPLLHFATTNNLHHTIQVLVADLHASPLVFTHKYPAELADKETRKVFQQIRFKLGENYCDWDKAKVLPAKSKEQFDKELKEQQEKERLDKQQRIKQELAKKAEMELKKPKFQSVNKLGQGESLNGLTDQQKMRIMREQRARAAEARMK
;
A
#
# COMPACT_ATOMS: atom_id res chain seq x y z
N MET A 1 10.74 9.26 -5.62
CA MET A 1 11.91 8.36 -5.42
C MET A 1 12.09 7.44 -6.62
N ARG A 2 13.27 6.79 -6.76
CA ARG A 2 13.54 5.84 -7.86
C ARG A 2 12.59 4.64 -7.80
N GLN A 3 11.76 4.53 -8.84
CA GLN A 3 10.72 3.50 -8.99
C GLN A 3 11.11 2.35 -9.90
N ALA A 4 12.04 2.56 -10.84
CA ALA A 4 12.60 1.50 -11.67
C ALA A 4 13.70 0.76 -10.90
N GLY A 5 13.49 -0.52 -10.61
CA GLY A 5 14.41 -1.27 -9.76
C GLY A 5 14.20 -2.78 -9.76
N ARG A 6 15.06 -3.45 -8.98
CA ARG A 6 15.22 -4.92 -8.92
C ARG A 6 13.97 -5.70 -8.49
N TYR A 7 12.94 -5.05 -7.96
CA TYR A 7 11.69 -5.71 -7.59
C TYR A 7 10.82 -6.06 -8.80
N LEU A 8 11.07 -5.44 -9.96
CA LEU A 8 10.36 -5.73 -11.20
C LEU A 8 11.02 -6.90 -11.96
N PRO A 9 10.29 -7.96 -12.32
CA PRO A 9 10.82 -9.04 -13.15
C PRO A 9 11.35 -8.57 -14.51
N GLU A 10 10.66 -7.62 -15.14
CA GLU A 10 10.99 -7.01 -16.44
C GLU A 10 12.29 -6.19 -16.40
N TYR A 11 12.66 -5.64 -15.24
CA TYR A 11 13.97 -5.00 -15.06
C TYR A 11 15.11 -5.97 -15.34
N HIS A 12 15.04 -7.19 -14.78
CA HIS A 12 16.07 -8.20 -14.96
C HIS A 12 16.14 -8.71 -16.40
N LYS A 13 15.00 -8.79 -17.10
CA LYS A 13 14.95 -9.18 -18.51
C LYS A 13 15.68 -8.19 -19.41
N VAL A 14 15.47 -6.89 -19.17
CA VAL A 14 16.07 -5.82 -19.99
C VAL A 14 17.54 -5.58 -19.63
N LYS A 15 17.89 -5.63 -18.33
CA LYS A 15 19.28 -5.55 -17.89
C LYS A 15 20.12 -6.72 -18.40
N GLY A 16 19.59 -7.94 -18.34
CA GLY A 16 20.34 -9.16 -18.63
C GLY A 16 21.62 -9.26 -17.79
N ASP A 17 22.71 -9.68 -18.43
CA ASP A 17 24.02 -9.87 -17.81
C ASP A 17 24.90 -8.61 -17.81
N ARG A 18 24.39 -7.47 -18.32
CA ARG A 18 25.14 -6.21 -18.39
C ARG A 18 25.51 -5.69 -17.02
N ASP A 19 26.67 -5.04 -16.92
CA ASP A 19 27.01 -4.27 -15.72
C ASP A 19 26.04 -3.10 -15.53
N PHE A 20 25.92 -2.61 -14.30
CA PHE A 20 25.03 -1.50 -13.97
C PHE A 20 25.41 -0.21 -14.71
N PHE A 21 26.70 0.16 -14.80
CA PHE A 21 27.08 1.38 -15.53
C PHE A 21 26.97 1.20 -17.04
N GLU A 22 27.19 -0.01 -17.54
CA GLU A 22 26.90 -0.34 -18.94
C GLU A 22 25.40 -0.14 -19.26
N THR A 23 24.53 -0.58 -18.34
CA THR A 23 23.07 -0.37 -18.42
C THR A 23 22.71 1.12 -18.42
N CYS A 24 23.38 1.94 -17.61
CA CYS A 24 23.17 3.39 -17.55
C CYS A 24 23.61 4.10 -18.85
N ARG A 25 24.71 3.65 -19.49
CA ARG A 25 25.30 4.27 -20.69
C ARG A 25 24.55 3.94 -21.98
N ASP A 26 23.73 2.88 -21.98
CA ASP A 26 22.87 2.54 -23.09
C ASP A 26 21.53 3.26 -22.98
N ALA A 27 21.35 4.31 -23.80
CA ALA A 27 20.15 5.15 -23.78
C ALA A 27 18.85 4.37 -23.99
N GLU A 28 18.85 3.36 -24.86
CA GLU A 28 17.66 2.56 -25.19
C GLU A 28 17.25 1.70 -23.99
N ILE A 29 18.24 1.08 -23.33
CA ILE A 29 18.03 0.26 -22.14
C ILE A 29 17.62 1.11 -20.94
N ALA A 30 18.34 2.19 -20.65
CA ALA A 30 18.01 3.11 -19.57
C ALA A 30 16.60 3.69 -19.73
N SER A 31 16.24 4.05 -20.97
CA SER A 31 14.90 4.52 -21.31
C SER A 31 13.83 3.45 -21.09
N THR A 32 14.07 2.24 -21.58
CA THR A 32 13.14 1.12 -21.41
C THR A 32 12.91 0.82 -19.92
N ILE A 33 13.98 0.75 -19.13
CA ILE A 33 13.88 0.52 -17.68
C ILE A 33 13.13 1.67 -16.97
N THR A 34 13.34 2.92 -17.39
CA THR A 34 12.63 4.08 -16.84
C THR A 34 11.12 3.99 -17.04
N ILE A 35 10.68 3.47 -18.19
CA ILE A 35 9.28 3.43 -18.59
C ILE A 35 8.54 2.22 -17.98
N GLN A 36 9.22 1.12 -17.66
CA GLN A 36 8.61 -0.09 -17.10
C GLN A 36 7.61 0.19 -15.95
N PRO A 37 7.93 1.00 -14.92
CA PRO A 37 6.99 1.29 -13.84
C PRO A 37 5.79 2.11 -14.31
N ILE A 38 5.97 3.01 -15.29
CA ILE A 38 4.89 3.85 -15.85
C ILE A 38 3.91 3.01 -16.65
N ASP A 39 4.40 2.01 -17.40
CA ASP A 39 3.52 1.11 -18.14
C ASP A 39 2.81 0.10 -17.22
N ARG A 40 3.41 -0.22 -16.07
CA ARG A 40 2.85 -1.17 -15.09
C ARG A 40 1.88 -0.53 -14.11
N PHE A 41 2.20 0.67 -13.61
CA PHE A 41 1.45 1.33 -12.56
C PHE A 41 0.98 2.70 -13.02
N LYS A 42 -0.13 3.19 -12.45
CA LYS A 42 -0.63 4.56 -12.67
C LYS A 42 0.19 5.58 -11.88
N LEU A 43 1.48 5.70 -12.18
CA LEU A 43 2.36 6.69 -11.55
C LEU A 43 2.20 8.05 -12.22
N ASP A 44 2.36 9.11 -11.45
CA ASP A 44 2.17 10.49 -11.91
C ASP A 44 3.46 11.16 -12.42
N ALA A 45 4.61 10.48 -12.29
CA ALA A 45 5.91 10.96 -12.77
C ALA A 45 6.87 9.81 -13.07
N ALA A 46 7.74 9.99 -14.05
CA ALA A 46 8.89 9.13 -14.33
C ALA A 46 10.17 9.72 -13.74
N ILE A 47 11.14 8.90 -13.37
CA ILE A 47 12.49 9.35 -13.00
C ILE A 47 13.51 8.55 -13.80
N ILE A 48 14.44 9.26 -14.46
CA ILE A 48 15.42 8.63 -15.35
C ILE A 48 16.21 7.53 -14.64
N PHE A 49 16.42 6.40 -15.31
CA PHE A 49 17.33 5.37 -14.85
C PHE A 49 18.77 5.83 -15.05
N SER A 50 19.40 6.24 -13.96
CA SER A 50 20.82 6.62 -13.90
C SER A 50 21.36 6.33 -12.49
N ASP A 51 22.48 6.94 -12.11
CA ASP A 51 23.07 6.86 -10.79
C ASP A 51 23.65 8.20 -10.33
N ILE A 52 23.77 8.41 -9.02
CA ILE A 52 24.37 9.63 -8.46
C ILE A 52 25.89 9.67 -8.67
N LEU A 53 26.54 8.50 -8.80
CA LEU A 53 28.00 8.38 -8.90
C LEU A 53 28.57 8.73 -10.27
N VAL A 54 27.73 9.15 -11.22
CA VAL A 54 28.15 9.57 -12.55
C VAL A 54 29.00 10.84 -12.53
N ILE A 55 28.78 11.72 -11.54
CA ILE A 55 29.61 12.93 -11.35
C ILE A 55 31.03 12.54 -10.94
N PRO A 56 31.26 11.74 -9.88
CA PRO A 56 32.58 11.20 -9.59
C PRO A 56 33.24 10.46 -10.78
N GLN A 57 32.48 9.68 -11.58
CA GLN A 57 33.03 9.06 -12.79
C GLN A 57 33.52 10.11 -13.81
N ALA A 58 32.74 11.15 -14.07
CA ALA A 58 33.13 12.24 -14.97
C ALA A 58 34.36 13.01 -14.45
N MET A 59 34.55 13.05 -13.13
CA MET A 59 35.75 13.61 -12.48
C MET A 59 36.96 12.66 -12.55
N GLY A 60 36.82 11.45 -13.11
CA GLY A 60 37.90 10.49 -13.32
C GLY A 60 38.02 9.38 -12.27
N CYS A 61 37.06 9.25 -11.34
CA CYS A 61 37.05 8.14 -10.39
C CYS A 61 36.65 6.82 -11.07
N ASP A 62 37.44 5.76 -10.88
CA ASP A 62 37.08 4.40 -11.30
C ASP A 62 36.17 3.72 -10.26
N ILE A 63 34.95 3.39 -10.68
CA ILE A 63 33.87 2.88 -9.81
C ILE A 63 33.31 1.61 -10.41
N LYS A 64 33.28 0.54 -9.62
CA LYS A 64 32.75 -0.77 -10.00
C LYS A 64 31.52 -1.10 -9.19
N MET A 65 30.49 -1.64 -9.83
CA MET A 65 29.34 -2.18 -9.12
C MET A 65 29.63 -3.63 -8.75
N VAL A 66 29.80 -3.92 -7.45
CA VAL A 66 30.13 -5.27 -6.96
C VAL A 66 28.88 -5.90 -6.35
N ASP A 67 28.50 -7.08 -6.85
CA ASP A 67 27.33 -7.81 -6.36
C ASP A 67 27.38 -8.04 -4.84
N GLY A 68 26.28 -7.70 -4.18
CA GLY A 68 26.13 -7.81 -2.72
C GLY A 68 26.90 -6.75 -1.90
N LYS A 69 27.80 -5.96 -2.52
CA LYS A 69 28.54 -4.88 -1.85
C LYS A 69 28.08 -3.47 -2.29
N GLY A 70 27.59 -3.34 -3.52
CA GLY A 70 27.23 -2.05 -4.11
C GLY A 70 28.42 -1.38 -4.81
N PRO A 71 28.42 -0.05 -4.94
CA PRO A 71 29.49 0.67 -5.63
C PRO A 71 30.79 0.67 -4.81
N VAL A 72 31.91 0.42 -5.49
CA VAL A 72 33.26 0.40 -4.92
C VAL A 72 34.19 1.24 -5.80
N PHE A 73 34.84 2.22 -5.20
CA PHE A 73 35.88 3.04 -5.81
C PHE A 73 37.21 2.29 -5.69
N THR A 74 37.94 2.15 -6.80
CA THR A 74 39.21 1.42 -6.79
C THR A 74 40.36 2.25 -6.20
N ASP A 75 40.34 3.57 -6.39
CA ASP A 75 41.25 4.53 -5.74
C ASP A 75 40.43 5.69 -5.10
N PRO A 76 39.96 5.54 -3.84
CA PRO A 76 39.19 6.58 -3.16
C PRO A 76 40.06 7.78 -2.77
N VAL A 77 39.44 8.96 -2.69
CA VAL A 77 40.09 10.24 -2.37
C VAL A 77 40.20 10.38 -0.85
N ARG A 78 41.24 9.81 -0.23
CA ARG A 78 41.35 9.73 1.24
C ARG A 78 41.99 10.96 1.85
N LYS A 79 42.86 11.64 1.13
CA LYS A 79 43.61 12.81 1.61
C LYS A 79 43.53 13.99 0.63
N PRO A 80 43.80 15.23 1.05
CA PRO A 80 43.77 16.39 0.17
C PRO A 80 44.67 16.23 -1.07
N GLU A 81 45.82 15.56 -0.95
CA GLU A 81 46.74 15.36 -2.06
C GLU A 81 46.14 14.48 -3.18
N ASP A 82 45.17 13.62 -2.86
CA ASP A 82 44.49 12.77 -3.82
C ASP A 82 43.62 13.59 -4.80
N LEU A 83 43.31 14.86 -4.50
CA LEU A 83 42.61 15.76 -5.43
C LEU A 83 43.38 15.95 -6.75
N LYS A 84 44.71 15.80 -6.74
CA LYS A 84 45.55 15.88 -7.94
C LYS A 84 45.30 14.73 -8.93
N LYS A 85 44.64 13.65 -8.49
CA LYS A 85 44.35 12.47 -9.30
C LYS A 85 43.04 12.60 -10.07
N ILE A 86 42.19 13.56 -9.72
CA ILE A 86 40.85 13.74 -10.30
C ILE A 86 40.76 15.09 -11.03
N ASN A 87 39.86 15.15 -12.01
CA ASN A 87 39.53 16.40 -12.66
C ASN A 87 38.41 17.10 -11.88
N LEU A 88 38.72 18.23 -11.24
CA LEU A 88 37.73 19.02 -10.49
C LEU A 88 36.74 19.76 -11.39
N LYS A 89 37.09 19.98 -12.66
CA LYS A 89 36.29 20.74 -13.63
C LYS A 89 36.17 19.97 -14.96
N PRO A 90 35.57 18.77 -14.96
CA PRO A 90 35.34 18.03 -16.20
C PRO A 90 34.34 18.75 -17.10
N ASP A 91 34.43 18.48 -18.40
CA ASP A 91 33.38 18.89 -19.34
C ASP A 91 32.17 17.97 -19.15
N ILE A 92 31.27 18.34 -18.24
CA ILE A 92 30.09 17.56 -17.88
C ILE A 92 29.23 17.21 -19.10
N LYS A 93 29.09 18.15 -20.04
CA LYS A 93 28.29 17.92 -21.25
C LYS A 93 28.87 16.77 -22.08
N LYS A 94 30.19 16.76 -22.24
CA LYS A 94 30.92 15.74 -23.00
C LYS A 94 30.98 14.40 -22.26
N GLU A 95 31.40 14.39 -20.99
CA GLU A 95 31.63 13.15 -20.23
C GLU A 95 30.32 12.39 -19.93
N LEU A 96 29.19 13.12 -19.81
CA LEU A 96 27.88 12.56 -19.49
C LEU A 96 26.87 12.66 -20.64
N ASP A 97 27.34 12.83 -21.88
CA ASP A 97 26.50 12.89 -23.09
C ASP A 97 25.51 11.70 -23.20
N TRP A 98 25.96 10.51 -22.79
CA TRP A 98 25.14 9.30 -22.75
C TRP A 98 23.92 9.45 -21.82
N ALA A 99 24.04 10.17 -20.70
CA ALA A 99 22.95 10.39 -19.76
C ALA A 99 21.90 11.34 -20.36
N PHE A 100 22.34 12.38 -21.06
CA PHE A 100 21.46 13.32 -21.74
C PHE A 100 20.70 12.64 -22.89
N LYS A 101 21.40 11.80 -23.68
CA LYS A 101 20.76 10.97 -24.71
C LYS A 101 19.66 10.07 -24.13
N ALA A 102 19.91 9.45 -22.97
CA ALA A 102 18.92 8.64 -22.28
C ALA A 102 17.68 9.46 -21.85
N ILE A 103 17.89 10.68 -21.33
CA ILE A 103 16.79 11.59 -20.96
C ILE A 103 15.97 11.99 -22.19
N THR A 104 16.62 12.44 -23.26
CA THR A 104 15.96 12.86 -24.50
C THR A 104 15.11 11.73 -25.08
N LEU A 105 15.71 10.53 -25.22
CA LEU A 105 15.00 9.36 -25.72
C LEU A 105 13.81 8.97 -24.84
N THR A 106 14.00 8.99 -23.52
CA THR A 106 12.92 8.69 -22.57
C THR A 106 11.80 9.72 -22.65
N ARG A 107 12.13 11.00 -22.78
CA ARG A 107 11.13 12.06 -22.93
C ARG A 107 10.28 11.86 -24.18
N HIS A 108 10.90 11.51 -25.31
CA HIS A 108 10.18 11.18 -26.53
C HIS A 108 9.29 9.93 -26.37
N LYS A 109 9.81 8.85 -25.79
CA LYS A 109 9.06 7.60 -25.60
C LYS A 109 7.92 7.69 -24.60
N LEU A 110 8.07 8.52 -23.56
CA LEU A 110 6.98 8.83 -22.64
C LEU A 110 5.83 9.56 -23.35
N ASN A 111 6.08 10.23 -24.47
CA ASN A 111 5.08 10.87 -25.32
C ASN A 111 4.06 11.72 -24.54
N GLY A 112 4.57 12.50 -23.57
CA GLY A 112 3.73 13.37 -22.74
C GLY A 112 2.83 12.67 -21.72
N LYS A 113 2.94 11.35 -21.51
CA LYS A 113 2.14 10.61 -20.52
C LYS A 113 2.30 11.16 -19.10
N VAL A 114 3.55 11.42 -18.68
CA VAL A 114 3.92 11.93 -17.35
C VAL A 114 5.20 12.77 -17.43
N PRO A 115 5.44 13.70 -16.50
CA PRO A 115 6.71 14.43 -16.41
C PRO A 115 7.89 13.48 -16.14
N LEU A 116 9.06 13.82 -16.68
CA LEU A 116 10.32 13.10 -16.45
C LEU A 116 11.22 13.88 -15.47
N LEU A 117 11.61 13.23 -14.38
CA LEU A 117 12.56 13.74 -13.40
C LEU A 117 13.99 13.40 -13.81
N GLY A 118 14.84 14.41 -13.83
CA GLY A 118 16.30 14.29 -13.72
C GLY A 118 16.74 14.30 -12.26
N PHE A 119 17.97 13.91 -11.98
CA PHE A 119 18.49 13.94 -10.61
C PHE A 119 20.01 13.98 -10.52
N VAL A 120 20.52 14.32 -9.33
CA VAL A 120 21.94 14.26 -8.97
C VAL A 120 22.12 13.92 -7.49
N GLY A 121 23.29 13.39 -7.12
CA GLY A 121 23.70 13.34 -5.71
C GLY A 121 24.13 14.72 -5.22
N ALA A 122 23.81 15.05 -3.98
CA ALA A 122 24.26 16.31 -3.39
C ALA A 122 25.77 16.28 -3.09
N PRO A 123 26.46 17.45 -3.02
CA PRO A 123 27.91 17.51 -2.84
C PRO A 123 28.44 16.75 -1.62
N TRP A 124 27.79 16.84 -0.46
CA TRP A 124 28.21 16.09 0.73
C TRP A 124 28.10 14.58 0.50
N THR A 125 26.98 14.11 -0.01
CA THR A 125 26.77 12.69 -0.37
C THR A 125 27.83 12.18 -1.35
N LEU A 126 28.17 12.96 -2.37
CA LEU A 126 29.20 12.59 -3.35
C LEU A 126 30.59 12.56 -2.71
N LEU A 127 30.93 13.54 -1.88
CA LEU A 127 32.18 13.55 -1.10
C LEU A 127 32.27 12.29 -0.21
N VAL A 128 31.19 11.91 0.47
CA VAL A 128 31.16 10.69 1.29
C VAL A 128 31.52 9.47 0.45
N TYR A 129 30.95 9.30 -0.74
CA TYR A 129 31.29 8.17 -1.61
C TYR A 129 32.74 8.23 -2.11
N MET A 130 33.21 9.38 -2.55
CA MET A 130 34.58 9.56 -3.07
C MET A 130 35.63 9.31 -1.98
N THR A 131 35.38 9.78 -0.76
CA THR A 131 36.29 9.63 0.37
C THR A 131 36.17 8.24 0.99
N GLU A 132 34.98 7.70 1.24
CA GLU A 132 34.79 6.37 1.86
C GLU A 132 35.11 5.22 0.91
N GLY A 133 34.95 5.44 -0.39
CA GLY A 133 35.16 4.47 -1.47
C GLY A 133 34.10 3.38 -1.58
N GLN A 134 33.15 3.30 -0.64
CA GLN A 134 31.99 2.41 -0.65
C GLN A 134 31.04 2.82 0.49
N GLY A 135 29.92 2.12 0.64
CA GLY A 135 29.06 2.28 1.82
C GLY A 135 29.83 2.03 3.13
N SER A 136 29.70 2.96 4.08
CA SER A 136 30.38 2.94 5.37
C SER A 136 29.37 3.08 6.50
N LYS A 137 29.67 2.52 7.68
CA LYS A 137 28.88 2.76 8.91
C LYS A 137 29.50 3.83 9.80
N MET A 138 30.80 4.08 9.63
CA MET A 138 31.57 4.99 10.48
C MET A 138 31.78 6.34 9.82
N PHE A 139 31.80 6.40 8.49
CA PHE A 139 32.07 7.63 7.73
C PHE A 139 33.36 8.32 8.19
N ARG A 140 34.36 7.51 8.57
CA ARG A 140 35.59 7.96 9.21
C ARG A 140 36.32 8.99 8.35
N TYR A 141 36.49 8.71 7.07
CA TYR A 141 37.29 9.53 6.17
C TYR A 141 36.54 10.78 5.76
N ALA A 142 35.24 10.68 5.50
CA ALA A 142 34.42 11.87 5.30
C ALA A 142 34.46 12.81 6.52
N LYS A 143 34.49 12.26 7.75
CA LYS A 143 34.65 13.03 8.98
C LYS A 143 36.06 13.61 9.15
N GLU A 144 37.10 12.86 8.81
CA GLU A 144 38.48 13.38 8.77
C GLU A 144 38.58 14.60 7.83
N TRP A 145 37.89 14.59 6.69
CA TRP A 145 37.89 15.72 5.76
C TRP A 145 37.27 17.00 6.35
N ILE A 146 36.12 16.90 7.01
CA ILE A 146 35.44 18.09 7.55
C ILE A 146 36.08 18.59 8.84
N TYR A 147 36.60 17.70 9.70
CA TYR A 147 37.21 18.11 10.97
C TYR A 147 38.66 18.60 10.83
N ASN A 148 39.30 18.36 9.69
CA ASN A 148 40.60 18.95 9.35
C ASN A 148 40.50 20.07 8.29
N ASP A 149 39.30 20.50 7.94
CA ASP A 149 39.06 21.62 7.03
C ASP A 149 39.58 21.41 5.59
N TYR A 150 39.44 20.18 5.08
CA TYR A 150 39.89 19.78 3.74
C TYR A 150 38.76 19.71 2.70
N ALA A 151 37.51 19.79 3.16
CA ALA A 151 36.34 19.47 2.35
C ALA A 151 35.94 20.55 1.34
N GLN A 152 36.29 21.80 1.57
CA GLN A 152 35.75 22.97 0.88
C GLN A 152 36.04 22.93 -0.63
N GLU A 153 37.28 22.62 -1.02
CA GLU A 153 37.66 22.56 -2.44
C GLU A 153 36.87 21.49 -3.20
N LEU A 154 36.77 20.29 -2.62
CA LEU A 154 36.04 19.18 -3.24
C LEU A 154 34.53 19.42 -3.26
N LEU A 155 33.94 19.92 -2.15
CA LEU A 155 32.52 20.24 -2.09
C LEU A 155 32.13 21.34 -3.07
N GLN A 156 32.96 22.37 -3.23
CA GLN A 156 32.72 23.43 -4.21
C GLN A 156 32.80 22.89 -5.64
N ALA A 157 33.82 22.09 -5.97
CA ALA A 157 33.93 21.45 -7.28
C ALA A 157 32.73 20.54 -7.59
N LEU A 158 32.31 19.73 -6.63
CA LEU A 158 31.11 18.88 -6.76
C LEU A 158 29.84 19.72 -6.96
N CYS A 159 29.70 20.83 -6.22
CA CYS A 159 28.56 21.73 -6.37
C CYS A 159 28.46 22.33 -7.77
N ASP A 160 29.57 22.86 -8.30
CA ASP A 160 29.62 23.45 -9.63
C ASP A 160 29.30 22.41 -10.72
N ASN A 161 29.85 21.19 -10.59
CA ASN A 161 29.55 20.06 -11.48
C ASN A 161 28.07 19.60 -11.40
N CYS A 162 27.48 19.60 -10.20
CA CYS A 162 26.07 19.29 -10.01
C CYS A 162 25.16 20.32 -10.69
N ILE A 163 25.48 21.62 -10.59
CA ILE A 163 24.71 22.70 -11.25
C ILE A 163 24.74 22.52 -12.76
N GLU A 164 25.92 22.31 -13.36
CA GLU A 164 26.04 22.10 -14.81
C GLU A 164 25.29 20.83 -15.24
N PHE A 165 25.44 19.73 -14.51
CA PHE A 165 24.77 18.48 -14.84
C PHE A 165 23.24 18.61 -14.78
N LEU A 166 22.71 19.22 -13.72
CA LEU A 166 21.27 19.48 -13.59
C LEU A 166 20.74 20.36 -14.73
N ALA A 167 21.48 21.41 -15.10
CA ALA A 167 21.09 22.30 -16.19
C ALA A 167 21.05 21.56 -17.54
N GLN A 168 22.06 20.74 -17.84
CA GLN A 168 22.08 19.92 -19.05
C GLN A 168 21.00 18.83 -19.07
N GLN A 169 20.58 18.30 -17.92
CA GLN A 169 19.42 17.40 -17.85
C GLN A 169 18.11 18.08 -18.28
N VAL A 170 17.92 19.36 -17.96
CA VAL A 170 16.75 20.13 -18.42
C VAL A 170 16.81 20.35 -19.93
N VAL A 171 17.97 20.75 -20.46
CA VAL A 171 18.21 20.86 -21.92
C VAL A 171 17.88 19.55 -22.63
N ALA A 172 18.24 18.41 -22.02
CA ALA A 172 17.95 17.09 -22.56
C ALA A 172 16.46 16.69 -22.47
N GLY A 173 15.64 17.38 -21.67
CA GLY A 173 14.20 17.19 -21.58
C GLY A 173 13.65 16.79 -20.20
N ALA A 174 14.43 16.90 -19.12
CA ALA A 174 13.90 16.75 -17.76
C ALA A 174 12.95 17.92 -17.42
N GLN A 175 11.83 17.63 -16.74
CA GLN A 175 10.78 18.60 -16.41
C GLN A 175 10.71 18.92 -14.92
N MET A 176 11.42 18.15 -14.10
CA MET A 176 11.60 18.33 -12.67
C MET A 176 12.97 17.76 -12.31
N LEU A 177 13.56 18.25 -11.24
CA LEU A 177 14.89 17.83 -10.80
C LEU A 177 14.88 17.44 -9.32
N GLN A 178 15.68 16.44 -8.96
CA GLN A 178 15.84 16.04 -7.57
C GLN A 178 17.33 15.95 -7.16
N VAL A 179 17.67 16.60 -6.04
CA VAL A 179 18.98 16.57 -5.41
C VAL A 179 18.94 15.60 -4.22
N PHE A 180 19.72 14.53 -4.30
CA PHE A 180 19.76 13.47 -3.29
C PHE A 180 20.92 13.68 -2.29
N GLU A 181 20.62 14.26 -1.14
CA GLU A 181 21.51 14.32 0.03
C GLU A 181 21.26 13.08 0.92
N SER A 182 21.63 11.90 0.39
CA SER A 182 21.31 10.60 0.97
C SER A 182 22.10 10.28 2.24
N TRP A 183 23.23 10.97 2.47
CA TRP A 183 24.06 10.82 3.66
C TRP A 183 23.93 12.01 4.62
N ALA A 184 22.83 12.78 4.58
CA ALA A 184 22.63 13.88 5.52
C ALA A 184 22.63 13.41 6.99
N GLU A 185 22.08 12.23 7.26
CA GLU A 185 21.99 11.60 8.60
C GLU A 185 23.33 11.39 9.31
N THR A 186 24.45 11.49 8.59
CA THR A 186 25.79 11.31 9.17
C THR A 186 26.34 12.59 9.80
N LEU A 187 25.69 13.73 9.55
CA LEU A 187 26.07 15.04 10.06
C LEU A 187 25.23 15.42 11.29
N GLY A 188 25.79 16.19 12.20
CA GLY A 188 25.02 16.91 13.20
C GLY A 188 24.39 18.19 12.61
N PRO A 189 23.56 18.91 13.36
CA PRO A 189 22.99 20.18 12.90
C PRO A 189 24.02 21.22 12.50
N GLU A 190 25.12 21.33 13.24
CA GLU A 190 26.21 22.28 12.95
C GLU A 190 26.97 21.88 11.68
N GLU A 191 27.39 20.62 11.57
CA GLU A 191 28.10 20.16 10.38
C GLU A 191 27.22 20.19 9.13
N PHE A 192 25.91 19.92 9.24
CA PHE A 192 24.99 20.08 8.12
C PHE A 192 24.94 21.54 7.64
N LYS A 193 24.87 22.50 8.56
CA LYS A 193 24.88 23.94 8.24
C LYS A 193 26.18 24.41 7.59
N ASN A 194 27.31 23.78 7.91
CA ASN A 194 28.63 24.18 7.41
C ASN A 194 29.04 23.45 6.12
N PHE A 195 28.67 22.17 5.97
CA PHE A 195 29.23 21.29 4.93
C PHE A 195 28.21 20.74 3.92
N SER A 196 26.90 20.87 4.15
CA SER A 196 25.87 20.43 3.19
C SER A 196 24.97 21.58 2.76
N LEU A 197 24.31 22.25 3.72
CA LEU A 197 23.34 23.31 3.45
C LEU A 197 23.85 24.45 2.54
N PRO A 198 25.10 24.95 2.67
CA PRO A 198 25.57 26.05 1.82
C PRO A 198 25.60 25.67 0.33
N TYR A 199 26.01 24.44 0.03
CA TYR A 199 26.07 23.93 -1.34
C TYR A 199 24.67 23.59 -1.87
N LEU A 200 23.77 23.06 -1.02
CA LEU A 200 22.36 22.88 -1.39
C LEU A 200 21.71 24.23 -1.76
N LYS A 201 21.92 25.27 -0.95
CA LYS A 201 21.47 26.65 -1.24
C LYS A 201 22.05 27.16 -2.55
N GLN A 202 23.35 27.00 -2.75
CA GLN A 202 24.04 27.43 -3.96
C GLN A 202 23.47 26.76 -5.23
N ILE A 203 23.14 25.46 -5.19
CA ILE A 203 22.48 24.76 -6.30
C ILE A 203 21.14 25.43 -6.64
N ALA A 204 20.27 25.63 -5.65
CA ALA A 204 18.95 26.21 -5.86
C ALA A 204 19.00 27.68 -6.33
N GLU A 205 20.04 28.43 -5.94
CA GLU A 205 20.23 29.82 -6.35
C GLU A 205 20.83 29.99 -7.74
N LYS A 206 21.82 29.15 -8.10
CA LYS A 206 22.55 29.30 -9.36
C LYS A 206 21.90 28.56 -10.53
N LEU A 207 21.22 27.44 -10.29
CA LEU A 207 20.63 26.63 -11.36
C LEU A 207 19.64 27.42 -12.25
N PRO A 208 18.71 28.24 -11.72
CA PRO A 208 17.81 29.03 -12.57
C PRO A 208 18.54 29.99 -13.52
N ASN A 209 19.61 30.63 -13.05
CA ASN A 209 20.44 31.50 -13.89
C ASN A 209 21.15 30.70 -14.98
N ARG A 210 21.69 29.53 -14.61
CA ARG A 210 22.36 28.65 -15.57
C ARG A 210 21.40 28.13 -16.65
N LEU A 211 20.16 27.80 -16.28
CA LEU A 211 19.11 27.43 -17.22
C LEU A 211 18.79 28.58 -18.20
N LYS A 212 18.68 29.80 -17.69
CA LYS A 212 18.46 30.99 -18.51
C LYS A 212 19.59 31.23 -19.52
N GLU A 213 20.85 31.05 -19.12
CA GLU A 213 22.01 31.12 -20.03
C GLU A 213 21.94 30.08 -21.15
N LEU A 214 21.35 28.91 -20.87
CA LEU A 214 21.13 27.83 -21.84
C LEU A 214 19.79 27.96 -22.60
N GLY A 215 19.08 29.09 -22.45
CA GLY A 215 17.80 29.34 -23.11
C GLY A 215 16.66 28.44 -22.63
N GLN A 216 16.72 27.97 -21.37
CA GLN A 216 15.70 27.13 -20.75
C GLN A 216 14.95 27.88 -19.64
N GLU A 217 13.68 27.52 -19.46
CA GLU A 217 12.87 27.98 -18.33
C GLU A 217 13.22 27.19 -17.05
N PRO A 218 13.09 27.79 -15.86
CA PRO A 218 13.22 27.08 -14.60
C PRO A 218 12.22 25.92 -14.48
N VAL A 219 12.68 24.80 -13.92
CA VAL A 219 11.85 23.64 -13.58
C VAL A 219 11.82 23.41 -12.07
N PRO A 220 10.77 22.78 -11.52
CA PRO A 220 10.70 22.51 -10.09
C PRO A 220 11.90 21.70 -9.58
N LEU A 221 12.49 22.15 -8.47
CA LEU A 221 13.66 21.55 -7.85
C LEU A 221 13.32 20.97 -6.47
N THR A 222 13.61 19.68 -6.31
CA THR A 222 13.39 18.93 -5.07
C THR A 222 14.70 18.66 -4.34
N VAL A 223 14.75 18.86 -3.03
CA VAL A 223 15.84 18.37 -2.16
C VAL A 223 15.35 17.19 -1.33
N PHE A 224 16.17 16.15 -1.22
CA PHE A 224 15.93 15.03 -0.29
C PHE A 224 17.14 14.85 0.62
N ALA A 225 17.01 15.27 1.88
CA ALA A 225 18.04 15.15 2.91
C ALA A 225 17.70 14.01 3.89
N LYS A 226 18.13 12.79 3.58
CA LYS A 226 17.76 11.59 4.33
C LYS A 226 18.33 11.64 5.75
N GLY A 227 17.46 11.44 6.73
CA GLY A 227 17.70 11.38 8.18
C GLY A 227 18.06 12.72 8.82
N ALA A 228 18.02 13.82 8.06
CA ALA A 228 18.24 15.18 8.56
C ALA A 228 16.91 15.91 8.81
N TRP A 229 15.99 15.27 9.53
CA TRP A 229 14.68 15.85 9.88
C TRP A 229 14.83 17.16 10.67
N TYR A 230 15.91 17.31 11.45
CA TYR A 230 16.24 18.54 12.19
C TYR A 230 16.54 19.73 11.27
N ALA A 231 16.87 19.49 9.99
CA ALA A 231 17.21 20.53 9.03
C ALA A 231 16.00 21.00 8.20
N LEU A 232 14.80 20.48 8.45
CA LEU A 232 13.62 20.81 7.64
C LEU A 232 13.33 22.32 7.61
N ASP A 233 13.47 23.02 8.74
CA ASP A 233 13.22 24.46 8.80
C ASP A 233 14.22 25.24 7.92
N ASP A 234 15.51 24.90 8.03
CA ASP A 234 16.57 25.48 7.21
C ASP A 234 16.35 25.18 5.72
N LEU A 235 15.92 23.96 5.37
CA LEU A 235 15.61 23.56 4.00
C LEU A 235 14.37 24.26 3.46
N CYS A 236 13.33 24.49 4.27
CA CYS A 236 12.17 25.29 3.87
C CYS A 236 12.51 26.77 3.61
N ASN A 237 13.62 27.27 4.17
CA ASN A 237 14.12 28.63 3.93
C ASN A 237 15.04 28.75 2.70
N THR A 238 15.21 27.67 1.94
CA THR A 238 15.97 27.69 0.67
C THR A 238 15.06 27.98 -0.52
N LYS A 239 15.64 28.03 -1.73
CA LYS A 239 14.90 28.23 -2.98
C LYS A 239 14.45 26.92 -3.66
N TYR A 240 14.47 25.79 -2.96
CA TYR A 240 13.87 24.56 -3.49
C TYR A 240 12.35 24.68 -3.49
N ASP A 241 11.69 24.14 -4.52
CA ASP A 241 10.22 24.10 -4.59
C ASP A 241 9.63 22.98 -3.74
N VAL A 242 10.41 21.91 -3.54
CA VAL A 242 9.98 20.70 -2.85
C VAL A 242 11.04 20.24 -1.84
N VAL A 243 10.62 19.96 -0.61
CA VAL A 243 11.45 19.27 0.38
C VAL A 243 10.90 17.86 0.59
N SER A 244 11.67 16.86 0.17
CA SER A 244 11.34 15.45 0.34
C SER A 244 11.82 14.95 1.69
N LEU A 245 10.96 14.20 2.37
CA LEU A 245 11.16 13.68 3.72
C LEU A 245 11.31 12.17 3.70
N ASP A 246 12.17 11.65 4.58
CA ASP A 246 12.16 10.23 4.94
C ASP A 246 11.08 9.94 5.99
N TRP A 247 10.92 8.65 6.32
CA TRP A 247 9.83 8.15 7.15
C TRP A 247 10.01 8.36 8.66
N LEU A 248 11.14 8.93 9.10
CA LEU A 248 11.44 9.12 10.53
C LEU A 248 10.74 10.34 11.12
N TYR A 249 10.21 11.23 10.28
CA TYR A 249 9.57 12.47 10.73
C TYR A 249 8.06 12.43 10.58
N SER A 250 7.33 12.94 11.58
CA SER A 250 5.87 13.00 11.54
C SER A 250 5.42 13.95 10.44
N PRO A 251 4.46 13.53 9.58
CA PRO A 251 3.86 14.41 8.59
C PRO A 251 3.27 15.70 9.17
N GLU A 252 2.56 15.61 10.29
CA GLU A 252 1.90 16.73 10.97
C GLU A 252 2.93 17.75 11.46
N GLU A 253 4.00 17.28 12.11
CA GLU A 253 5.10 18.15 12.56
C GLU A 253 5.84 18.77 11.38
N ALA A 254 6.03 18.02 10.29
CA ALA A 254 6.64 18.57 9.08
C ALA A 254 5.81 19.69 8.45
N VAL A 255 4.48 19.57 8.43
CA VAL A 255 3.57 20.62 7.98
C VAL A 255 3.65 21.86 8.88
N LYS A 256 3.68 21.66 10.21
CA LYS A 256 3.86 22.77 11.17
C LYS A 256 5.19 23.49 10.96
N VAL A 257 6.28 22.74 10.82
CA VAL A 257 7.60 23.32 10.54
C VAL A 257 7.54 24.08 9.23
N ARG A 258 7.07 23.50 8.12
CA ARG A 258 6.94 24.21 6.85
C ARG A 258 6.18 25.55 7.03
N GLY A 259 5.11 25.55 7.80
CA GLY A 259 4.25 26.71 8.00
C GLY A 259 3.64 27.19 6.70
N ASP A 260 3.57 28.51 6.52
CA ASP A 260 2.94 29.17 5.36
C ASP A 260 3.89 29.34 4.15
N ARG A 261 5.14 28.87 4.26
CA ARG A 261 6.10 28.93 3.16
C ARG A 261 5.56 28.14 1.96
N ARG A 262 5.79 28.67 0.75
CA ARG A 262 5.35 28.05 -0.51
C ARG A 262 6.25 26.88 -0.91
N ILE A 263 6.35 25.88 -0.04
CA ILE A 263 7.16 24.67 -0.20
C ILE A 263 6.24 23.47 -0.30
N THR A 264 6.47 22.61 -1.27
CA THR A 264 5.78 21.31 -1.33
C THR A 264 6.56 20.28 -0.51
N LEU A 265 5.88 19.55 0.36
CA LEU A 265 6.50 18.40 1.03
C LEU A 265 6.34 17.17 0.14
N GLN A 266 7.37 16.31 0.06
CA GLN A 266 7.29 15.03 -0.66
C GLN A 266 7.58 13.87 0.29
N GLY A 267 6.86 12.75 0.15
CA GLY A 267 7.11 11.55 0.94
C GLY A 267 5.85 11.05 1.66
N ASN A 268 5.96 10.42 2.81
CA ASN A 268 7.19 9.90 3.39
C ASN A 268 7.05 8.46 3.89
N LEU A 269 6.15 7.67 3.30
CA LEU A 269 5.83 6.33 3.77
C LEU A 269 7.09 5.47 3.91
N ASP A 270 7.28 4.82 5.06
CA ASP A 270 8.34 3.83 5.24
C ASP A 270 8.22 2.75 4.15
N PRO A 271 9.24 2.56 3.28
CA PRO A 271 9.18 1.52 2.25
C PRO A 271 8.98 0.11 2.85
N GLY A 272 9.38 -0.12 4.10
CA GLY A 272 9.15 -1.37 4.83
C GLY A 272 7.67 -1.73 5.01
N VAL A 273 6.76 -0.74 4.98
CA VAL A 273 5.30 -0.95 5.09
C VAL A 273 4.77 -1.86 3.98
N ILE A 274 5.41 -1.85 2.80
CA ILE A 274 5.01 -2.67 1.64
C ILE A 274 5.11 -4.18 1.92
N TYR A 275 5.85 -4.59 2.94
CA TYR A 275 5.91 -6.00 3.37
C TYR A 275 4.73 -6.42 4.26
N GLY A 276 3.88 -5.48 4.66
CA GLY A 276 2.68 -5.72 5.46
C GLY A 276 1.52 -6.33 4.66
N SER A 277 0.39 -6.50 5.36
CA SER A 277 -0.89 -6.83 4.71
C SER A 277 -1.46 -5.59 4.01
N ASP A 278 -2.44 -5.79 3.13
CA ASP A 278 -3.08 -4.68 2.42
C ASP A 278 -3.77 -3.71 3.39
N GLU A 279 -4.32 -4.21 4.48
CA GLU A 279 -4.91 -3.39 5.54
C GLU A 279 -3.87 -2.50 6.23
N VAL A 280 -2.65 -3.03 6.45
CA VAL A 280 -1.54 -2.25 7.04
C VAL A 280 -1.07 -1.16 6.07
N ILE A 281 -0.95 -1.49 4.78
CA ILE A 281 -0.57 -0.52 3.75
C ILE A 281 -1.63 0.59 3.68
N GLU A 282 -2.91 0.23 3.59
CA GLU A 282 -4.02 1.18 3.52
C GLU A 282 -4.06 2.08 4.75
N SER A 283 -3.98 1.51 5.96
CA SER A 283 -3.95 2.26 7.21
C SER A 283 -2.79 3.26 7.26
N LYS A 284 -1.58 2.84 6.88
CA LYS A 284 -0.39 3.71 6.89
C LYS A 284 -0.44 4.79 5.82
N VAL A 285 -0.95 4.48 4.63
CA VAL A 285 -1.21 5.47 3.57
C VAL A 285 -2.21 6.51 4.06
N LYS A 286 -3.30 6.06 4.68
CA LYS A 286 -4.36 6.95 5.18
C LYS A 286 -3.84 7.89 6.27
N SER A 287 -3.06 7.37 7.22
CA SER A 287 -2.40 8.18 8.27
C SER A 287 -1.41 9.19 7.69
N MET A 288 -0.56 8.78 6.74
CA MET A 288 0.40 9.68 6.09
C MET A 288 -0.28 10.83 5.33
N ILE A 289 -1.26 10.52 4.48
CA ILE A 289 -1.99 11.53 3.69
C ILE A 289 -2.75 12.48 4.62
N HIS A 290 -3.28 11.95 5.73
CA HIS A 290 -3.94 12.78 6.72
C HIS A 290 -2.99 13.82 7.31
N GLY A 291 -1.82 13.38 7.80
CA GLY A 291 -0.90 14.27 8.47
C GLY A 291 -0.27 15.35 7.59
N PHE A 292 -0.04 15.06 6.30
CA PHE A 292 0.40 16.08 5.34
C PHE A 292 -0.72 17.01 4.86
N GLY A 293 -1.97 16.53 4.85
CA GLY A 293 -3.08 17.23 4.23
C GLY A 293 -3.04 17.19 2.69
N LYS A 294 -3.84 18.06 2.04
CA LYS A 294 -4.05 18.04 0.57
C LYS A 294 -3.23 19.05 -0.21
N GLN A 295 -2.75 20.10 0.44
CA GLN A 295 -2.08 21.20 -0.24
C GLN A 295 -0.57 21.04 -0.11
N GLN A 296 0.14 21.38 -1.19
CA GLN A 296 1.60 21.39 -1.20
C GLN A 296 2.19 20.06 -0.73
N TYR A 297 1.66 18.95 -1.26
CA TYR A 297 2.08 17.60 -0.91
C TYR A 297 2.18 16.68 -2.13
N ILE A 298 3.32 15.99 -2.29
CA ILE A 298 3.54 14.92 -3.27
C ILE A 298 3.75 13.60 -2.52
N ILE A 299 2.84 12.64 -2.72
CA ILE A 299 2.94 11.34 -2.07
C ILE A 299 4.14 10.57 -2.63
N ASN A 300 4.99 10.05 -1.75
CA ASN A 300 6.07 9.14 -2.11
C ASN A 300 6.42 8.21 -0.95
N PHE A 301 7.26 7.22 -1.22
CA PHE A 301 8.02 6.59 -0.14
C PHE A 301 9.03 7.57 0.46
N GLY A 302 9.40 7.36 1.71
CA GLY A 302 10.50 8.04 2.37
C GLY A 302 11.89 7.59 1.88
N HIS A 303 11.96 6.57 1.01
CA HIS A 303 13.19 6.13 0.34
C HIS A 303 12.90 5.32 -0.93
N GLY A 304 13.95 4.96 -1.68
CA GLY A 304 13.84 4.08 -2.84
C GLY A 304 13.31 2.67 -2.54
N THR A 305 12.80 2.02 -3.58
CA THR A 305 12.24 0.65 -3.53
C THR A 305 13.28 -0.40 -3.16
N HIS A 306 12.84 -1.45 -2.46
CA HIS A 306 13.67 -2.58 -2.06
C HIS A 306 13.57 -3.74 -3.06
N PRO A 307 14.63 -4.54 -3.28
CA PRO A 307 14.62 -5.63 -4.27
C PRO A 307 13.58 -6.72 -4.03
N PHE A 308 13.14 -6.91 -2.78
CA PHE A 308 12.24 -8.00 -2.39
C PHE A 308 10.76 -7.59 -2.36
N MET A 309 10.45 -6.33 -2.70
CA MET A 309 9.07 -5.87 -2.78
C MET A 309 8.31 -6.66 -3.85
N LYS A 310 7.05 -6.95 -3.57
CA LYS A 310 6.17 -7.57 -4.56
C LYS A 310 5.53 -6.46 -5.40
N PRO A 311 5.62 -6.51 -6.73
CA PRO A 311 4.99 -5.49 -7.58
C PRO A 311 3.51 -5.27 -7.29
N GLU A 312 2.77 -6.33 -6.94
CA GLU A 312 1.33 -6.25 -6.64
C GLU A 312 1.05 -5.41 -5.38
N LYS A 313 1.98 -5.41 -4.41
CA LYS A 313 1.87 -4.56 -3.21
C LYS A 313 2.20 -3.09 -3.50
N ILE A 314 3.08 -2.84 -4.48
CA ILE A 314 3.37 -1.48 -4.96
C ILE A 314 2.16 -0.93 -5.70
N GLU A 315 1.53 -1.75 -6.55
CA GLU A 315 0.28 -1.41 -7.24
C GLU A 315 -0.82 -1.06 -6.24
N TYR A 316 -1.04 -1.90 -5.23
CA TYR A 316 -2.01 -1.63 -4.17
C TYR A 316 -1.73 -0.32 -3.42
N PHE A 317 -0.47 -0.05 -3.09
CA PHE A 317 -0.07 1.23 -2.47
C PHE A 317 -0.49 2.44 -3.34
N ILE A 318 -0.19 2.41 -4.64
CA ILE A 318 -0.51 3.48 -5.59
C ILE A 318 -2.03 3.65 -5.72
N GLU A 319 -2.77 2.54 -5.84
CA GLU A 319 -4.23 2.56 -5.87
C GLU A 319 -4.82 3.21 -4.62
N MET A 320 -4.29 2.91 -3.44
CA MET A 320 -4.75 3.53 -2.19
C MET A 320 -4.45 5.02 -2.14
N CYS A 321 -3.26 5.44 -2.59
CA CYS A 321 -2.92 6.87 -2.69
C CYS A 321 -3.93 7.63 -3.57
N HIS A 322 -4.28 7.08 -4.72
CA HIS A 322 -5.26 7.68 -5.64
C HIS A 322 -6.68 7.65 -5.09
N LYS A 323 -7.13 6.52 -4.52
CA LYS A 323 -8.45 6.34 -3.90
C LYS A 323 -8.70 7.39 -2.82
N TYR A 324 -7.75 7.59 -1.90
CA TYR A 324 -7.91 8.56 -0.82
C TYR A 324 -7.84 10.01 -1.29
N ASN A 325 -7.03 10.30 -2.31
CA ASN A 325 -6.98 11.64 -2.89
C ASN A 325 -8.32 12.01 -3.57
N GLN A 326 -8.90 11.10 -4.35
CA GLN A 326 -10.19 11.31 -5.03
C GLN A 326 -11.37 11.42 -4.07
N LYS A 327 -11.50 10.51 -3.09
CA LYS A 327 -12.59 10.51 -2.10
C LYS A 327 -12.64 11.80 -1.28
N ARG A 328 -11.49 12.39 -0.94
CA ARG A 328 -11.45 13.64 -0.16
C ARG A 328 -11.61 14.89 -1.04
N THR A 329 -11.13 14.88 -2.28
CA THR A 329 -11.27 16.01 -3.24
C THR A 329 -12.72 16.21 -3.64
N ALA A 330 -13.45 15.13 -3.90
CA ALA A 330 -14.88 15.17 -4.23
C ALA A 330 -15.76 15.76 -3.10
N LYS A 331 -15.25 15.84 -1.87
CA LYS A 331 -16.01 16.28 -0.68
C LYS A 331 -15.56 17.64 -0.11
N ASN A 332 -14.52 18.28 -0.64
CA ASN A 332 -13.99 19.57 -0.12
C ASN A 332 -13.74 19.61 1.42
N LEU A 333 -13.45 18.47 2.05
CA LEU A 333 -13.37 18.37 3.51
C LEU A 333 -12.02 18.85 4.11
N PRO A 334 -12.04 19.48 5.30
CA PRO A 334 -10.85 19.82 6.11
C PRO A 334 -10.15 18.57 6.69
N PRO A 335 -8.95 18.70 7.29
CA PRO A 335 -8.30 17.60 8.02
C PRO A 335 -9.23 17.07 9.11
N VAL A 336 -9.25 15.74 9.29
CA VAL A 336 -10.16 15.00 10.17
C VAL A 336 -9.34 14.51 11.35
N ASP A 337 -9.67 14.84 12.60
CA ASP A 337 -8.88 14.38 13.74
C ASP A 337 -8.84 12.84 13.88
N GLU A 338 -7.93 12.33 14.72
CA GLU A 338 -7.71 10.89 14.91
C GLU A 338 -9.01 10.16 15.34
N ASP A 339 -9.90 10.84 16.07
CA ASP A 339 -11.16 10.29 16.58
C ASP A 339 -12.29 10.25 15.53
N GLU A 340 -12.35 11.22 14.61
CA GLU A 340 -13.28 11.25 13.48
C GLU A 340 -12.77 10.32 12.34
N PHE A 341 -11.46 10.09 12.27
CA PHE A 341 -10.84 9.16 11.32
C PHE A 341 -11.16 7.69 11.62
N ASP A 342 -11.11 7.30 12.90
CA ASP A 342 -11.45 5.95 13.34
C ASP A 342 -12.93 5.64 13.06
N ARG A 343 -13.81 6.63 13.26
CA ARG A 343 -15.24 6.53 12.90
C ARG A 343 -15.46 6.28 11.40
N ILE A 344 -14.73 6.98 10.52
CA ILE A 344 -14.87 6.82 9.06
C ILE A 344 -14.31 5.48 8.55
N ILE A 345 -13.25 4.94 9.17
CA ILE A 345 -12.78 3.57 8.85
C ILE A 345 -13.82 2.55 9.28
N GLU A 346 -14.37 2.71 10.48
CA GLU A 346 -15.41 1.84 10.99
C GLU A 346 -16.63 1.85 10.05
N GLU A 347 -17.08 3.01 9.59
CA GLU A 347 -18.19 3.15 8.63
C GLU A 347 -17.93 2.49 7.25
N GLU A 348 -16.75 2.69 6.63
CA GLU A 348 -16.45 2.05 5.32
C GLU A 348 -16.23 0.53 5.43
N SER A 349 -15.80 0.05 6.60
CA SER A 349 -15.69 -1.40 6.85
C SER A 349 -17.05 -2.09 7.03
N ILE A 350 -18.06 -1.34 7.47
CA ILE A 350 -19.44 -1.82 7.66
C ILE A 350 -20.15 -2.00 6.31
N GLU A 351 -19.96 -1.09 5.34
CA GLU A 351 -20.59 -1.18 4.01
C GLU A 351 -20.13 -2.41 3.20
N SER A 352 -18.98 -3.01 3.50
CA SER A 352 -18.46 -4.20 2.81
C SER A 352 -18.99 -5.54 3.35
N LEU A 353 -19.82 -5.53 4.39
CA LEU A 353 -20.27 -6.74 5.11
C LEU A 353 -21.80 -6.91 5.19
N SER A 354 -22.60 -6.01 4.63
CA SER A 354 -24.07 -6.15 4.60
C SER A 354 -24.57 -6.48 3.20
N GLY A 355 -24.39 -7.74 2.80
CA GLY A 355 -25.28 -8.37 1.83
C GLY A 355 -26.53 -8.81 2.56
N ASP A 356 -27.61 -8.06 2.40
CA ASP A 356 -28.96 -8.51 2.03
C ASP A 356 -29.90 -7.30 2.09
N GLU A 357 -30.71 -7.16 1.05
CA GLU A 357 -31.73 -6.13 0.89
C GLU A 357 -32.82 -6.29 1.95
N GLU A 358 -33.20 -5.20 2.61
CA GLU A 358 -34.60 -4.87 2.86
C GLU A 358 -34.74 -3.36 3.02
N GLU A 359 -35.49 -2.76 2.09
CA GLU A 359 -35.95 -1.37 2.16
C GLU A 359 -36.83 -1.21 3.39
N TYR A 360 -36.45 -0.38 4.36
CA TYR A 360 -37.33 0.62 4.97
C TYR A 360 -36.48 1.68 5.69
N LEU A 361 -36.70 2.94 5.31
CA LEU A 361 -36.25 4.18 5.95
C LEU A 361 -34.72 4.40 6.04
N ASN A 362 -34.26 5.14 5.04
CA ASN A 362 -32.91 5.61 4.79
C ASN A 362 -32.43 6.64 5.85
N THR A 363 -32.32 6.23 7.11
CA THR A 363 -31.49 6.91 8.11
C THR A 363 -30.30 6.01 8.41
N ARG A 364 -29.10 6.45 8.00
CA ARG A 364 -27.80 5.79 8.29
C ARG A 364 -27.45 5.76 9.79
N SER A 365 -28.40 6.07 10.68
CA SER A 365 -28.22 6.08 12.13
C SER A 365 -28.38 4.66 12.72
N PRO A 366 -27.57 4.26 13.72
CA PRO A 366 -27.78 3.03 14.49
C PRO A 366 -28.99 3.13 15.43
N PHE A 367 -29.56 4.32 15.59
CA PHE A 367 -30.72 4.59 16.43
C PHE A 367 -32.03 4.60 15.63
N ILE A 368 -33.10 4.18 16.30
CA ILE A 368 -34.47 4.55 15.97
C ILE A 368 -34.77 5.80 16.78
N LEU A 369 -35.15 6.87 16.09
CA LEU A 369 -35.41 8.17 16.69
C LEU A 369 -36.89 8.28 17.02
N PHE A 370 -37.19 8.70 18.24
CA PHE A 370 -38.53 9.04 18.71
C PHE A 370 -38.54 10.51 19.12
N ASP A 371 -39.66 11.18 18.87
CA ASP A 371 -39.92 12.52 19.39
C ASP A 371 -40.61 12.40 20.74
N HIS A 372 -40.04 13.02 21.77
CA HIS A 372 -40.65 13.10 23.09
C HIS A 372 -40.52 14.52 23.64
N ASN A 373 -41.66 15.22 23.75
CA ASN A 373 -41.73 16.58 24.29
C ASN A 373 -40.80 17.61 23.63
N GLY A 374 -40.54 17.47 22.32
CA GLY A 374 -39.67 18.38 21.56
C GLY A 374 -38.18 18.04 21.62
N GLU A 375 -37.81 16.94 22.29
CA GLU A 375 -36.48 16.36 22.26
C GLU A 375 -36.48 15.08 21.43
N THR A 376 -35.46 14.94 20.58
CA THR A 376 -35.27 13.71 19.80
C THR A 376 -34.43 12.72 20.61
N ILE A 377 -35.04 11.57 20.90
CA ILE A 377 -34.42 10.48 21.63
C ILE A 377 -34.14 9.30 20.70
N GLY A 378 -32.97 8.69 20.83
CA GLY A 378 -32.51 7.54 20.05
C GLY A 378 -32.43 6.28 20.91
N ILE A 379 -32.96 5.17 20.40
CA ILE A 379 -32.79 3.83 20.97
C ILE A 379 -32.14 2.94 19.91
N TYR A 380 -31.15 2.13 20.29
CA TYR A 380 -30.42 1.28 19.34
C TYR A 380 -31.35 0.31 18.59
N LYS A 381 -31.25 0.27 17.26
CA LYS A 381 -31.97 -0.69 16.39
C LYS A 381 -31.77 -2.15 16.83
N ALA A 382 -30.57 -2.47 17.33
CA ALA A 382 -30.19 -3.81 17.78
C ALA A 382 -31.03 -4.33 18.96
N VAL A 383 -31.73 -3.45 19.68
CA VAL A 383 -32.55 -3.81 20.84
C VAL A 383 -33.91 -4.37 20.40
N PHE A 384 -34.46 -3.92 19.26
CA PHE A 384 -35.78 -4.31 18.79
C PHE A 384 -35.80 -5.61 17.97
N LYS A 385 -36.75 -6.49 18.25
CA LYS A 385 -36.93 -7.74 17.51
C LYS A 385 -37.66 -7.53 16.17
N ASN A 386 -38.74 -6.74 16.18
CA ASN A 386 -39.65 -6.43 15.06
C ASN A 386 -39.84 -4.90 14.94
N GLU A 387 -40.98 -4.43 14.42
CA GLU A 387 -41.32 -3.01 14.35
C GLU A 387 -41.13 -2.29 15.71
N PRO A 388 -40.55 -1.08 15.71
CA PRO A 388 -40.15 -0.41 16.93
C PRO A 388 -41.33 0.03 17.80
N ASN A 389 -41.46 -0.56 19.00
CA ASN A 389 -42.45 -0.17 20.01
C ASN A 389 -41.77 0.08 21.37
N LEU A 390 -41.92 1.29 21.93
CA LEU A 390 -41.34 1.67 23.23
C LEU A 390 -41.87 0.83 24.40
N HIS A 391 -43.11 0.36 24.33
CA HIS A 391 -43.71 -0.45 25.40
C HIS A 391 -43.10 -1.86 25.49
N GLU A 392 -42.48 -2.35 24.41
CA GLU A 392 -41.75 -3.63 24.41
C GLU A 392 -40.39 -3.49 25.13
N VAL A 393 -39.78 -2.30 25.10
CA VAL A 393 -38.46 -2.05 25.69
C VAL A 393 -38.46 -2.15 27.23
N GLN A 394 -39.59 -1.82 27.87
CA GLN A 394 -39.72 -1.91 29.33
C GLN A 394 -39.94 -3.35 29.85
N LYS A 395 -40.22 -4.32 28.98
CA LYS A 395 -40.50 -5.71 29.33
C LYS A 395 -39.51 -6.70 28.69
N TYR A 396 -38.25 -6.31 28.51
CA TYR A 396 -37.25 -7.26 28.00
C TYR A 396 -37.13 -8.49 28.90
N GLY A 397 -37.35 -9.66 28.30
CA GLY A 397 -37.09 -10.95 28.93
C GLY A 397 -35.59 -11.21 29.11
N LYS A 398 -35.23 -12.48 29.31
CA LYS A 398 -33.82 -12.86 29.52
C LYS A 398 -32.99 -12.48 28.29
N SER A 399 -31.83 -11.87 28.50
CA SER A 399 -30.87 -11.51 27.45
C SER A 399 -29.50 -12.07 27.78
N ALA A 400 -28.81 -12.61 26.76
CA ALA A 400 -27.47 -13.14 26.91
C ALA A 400 -26.43 -12.16 26.36
N LEU A 401 -25.35 -11.94 27.10
CA LEU A 401 -24.24 -11.07 26.74
C LEU A 401 -22.95 -11.89 26.73
N PHE A 402 -22.25 -11.94 25.60
CA PHE A 402 -20.98 -12.65 25.48
C PHE A 402 -19.89 -11.78 24.87
N MET A 403 -18.72 -11.73 25.52
CA MET A 403 -17.56 -10.99 25.06
C MET A 403 -16.32 -11.88 25.10
N VAL A 404 -15.60 -11.98 23.98
CA VAL A 404 -14.34 -12.73 23.89
C VAL A 404 -13.27 -11.92 23.16
N GLY A 405 -12.04 -11.94 23.68
CA GLY A 405 -10.87 -11.42 22.98
C GLY A 405 -9.61 -11.34 23.84
N GLY A 406 -8.45 -11.49 23.20
CA GLY A 406 -7.15 -11.46 23.88
C GLY A 406 -7.01 -12.52 24.98
N GLY A 407 -7.69 -13.65 24.84
CA GLY A 407 -7.71 -14.72 25.85
C GLY A 407 -8.68 -14.50 27.01
N HIS A 408 -9.37 -13.35 27.06
CA HIS A 408 -10.41 -13.07 28.04
C HIS A 408 -11.78 -13.46 27.51
N PHE A 409 -12.59 -14.08 28.36
CA PHE A 409 -14.02 -14.30 28.14
C PHE A 409 -14.83 -13.72 29.28
N ALA A 410 -15.95 -13.09 28.94
CA ALA A 410 -16.98 -12.66 29.88
C ALA A 410 -18.36 -12.97 29.31
N GLY A 411 -19.17 -13.67 30.09
CA GLY A 411 -20.57 -13.97 29.76
C GLY A 411 -21.51 -13.53 30.89
N ALA A 412 -22.73 -13.12 30.54
CA ALA A 412 -23.83 -12.94 31.48
C ALA A 412 -25.19 -13.27 30.88
N ILE A 413 -26.13 -13.71 31.73
CA ILE A 413 -27.57 -13.71 31.46
C ILE A 413 -28.19 -12.63 32.34
N VAL A 414 -28.93 -11.73 31.72
CA VAL A 414 -29.57 -10.58 32.36
C VAL A 414 -31.08 -10.73 32.24
N GLU A 415 -31.82 -10.47 33.30
CA GLU A 415 -33.28 -10.42 33.33
C GLU A 415 -33.69 -9.26 34.22
N ASN A 416 -34.66 -8.45 33.80
CA ASN A 416 -35.14 -7.30 34.59
C ASN A 416 -34.00 -6.41 35.12
N ASN A 417 -33.00 -6.11 34.27
CA ASN A 417 -31.79 -5.34 34.59
C ASN A 417 -30.91 -5.94 35.72
N LYS A 418 -31.05 -7.22 36.03
CA LYS A 418 -30.20 -7.94 37.00
C LYS A 418 -29.49 -9.12 36.36
N PHE A 419 -28.22 -9.29 36.70
CA PHE A 419 -27.40 -10.39 36.20
C PHE A 419 -27.75 -11.66 36.97
N ILE A 420 -28.47 -12.59 36.35
CA ILE A 420 -28.83 -13.89 36.94
C ILE A 420 -27.62 -14.81 36.96
N LYS A 421 -26.94 -14.91 35.80
CA LYS A 421 -25.73 -15.72 35.65
C LYS A 421 -24.62 -14.82 35.15
N THR A 422 -23.42 -14.98 35.69
CA THR A 422 -22.23 -14.31 35.18
C THR A 422 -21.02 -15.20 35.33
N LYS A 423 -20.15 -15.22 34.32
CA LYS A 423 -18.91 -15.98 34.35
C LYS A 423 -17.85 -15.23 33.57
N THR A 424 -16.66 -15.15 34.16
CA THR A 424 -15.48 -14.61 33.49
C THR A 424 -14.30 -15.56 33.72
N PHE A 425 -13.45 -15.69 32.71
CA PHE A 425 -12.19 -16.42 32.83
C PHE A 425 -11.19 -15.93 31.78
N HIS A 426 -9.92 -16.23 32.01
CA HIS A 426 -8.83 -15.75 31.17
C HIS A 426 -7.79 -16.85 30.99
N ARG A 427 -7.38 -17.04 29.74
CA ARG A 427 -6.25 -17.90 29.36
C ARG A 427 -5.21 -17.08 28.61
N TYR A 428 -3.95 -17.25 28.98
CA TYR A 428 -2.83 -16.56 28.32
C TYR A 428 -2.62 -17.08 26.90
N THR A 429 -3.25 -16.42 25.92
CA THR A 429 -3.19 -16.75 24.50
C THR A 429 -2.27 -15.80 23.71
N THR A 430 -1.80 -14.72 24.33
CA THR A 430 -0.92 -13.71 23.70
C THR A 430 0.28 -13.35 24.60
N ARG A 431 1.44 -12.98 24.05
CA ARG A 431 2.55 -12.45 24.88
C ARG A 431 2.20 -11.05 25.41
N ARG A 432 2.66 -10.76 26.64
CA ARG A 432 2.55 -9.43 27.26
C ARG A 432 3.17 -8.38 26.30
N LYS A 433 2.42 -7.32 25.96
CA LYS A 433 2.77 -6.25 25.00
C LYS A 433 2.76 -6.63 23.50
N GLN A 434 2.32 -7.82 23.12
CA GLN A 434 2.02 -8.19 21.72
C GLN A 434 0.53 -8.52 21.62
N GLY A 435 -0.31 -7.49 21.48
CA GLY A 435 -1.75 -7.69 21.29
C GLY A 435 -2.08 -8.39 19.96
N GLY A 436 -3.24 -9.07 19.91
CA GLY A 436 -4.05 -9.50 18.74
C GLY A 436 -3.44 -10.35 17.62
N SER A 437 -2.19 -10.12 17.24
CA SER A 437 -1.53 -10.59 16.02
C SER A 437 -0.77 -11.91 16.18
N GLN A 438 -0.50 -12.33 17.42
CA GLN A 438 0.38 -13.47 17.68
C GLN A 438 -0.29 -14.82 17.39
N SER A 439 -1.58 -14.96 17.67
CA SER A 439 -2.36 -16.17 17.36
C SER A 439 -2.44 -16.43 15.86
N ALA A 440 -2.65 -15.37 15.06
CA ALA A 440 -2.63 -15.44 13.60
C ALA A 440 -1.21 -15.74 13.05
N SER A 441 -0.18 -15.15 13.66
CA SER A 441 1.22 -15.45 13.34
C SER A 441 1.63 -16.88 13.70
N ASP A 442 1.11 -17.43 14.80
CA ASP A 442 1.39 -18.80 15.19
C ASP A 442 0.69 -19.74 14.21
N ASN A 443 -0.58 -19.51 13.86
CA ASN A 443 -1.34 -20.38 12.93
C ASN A 443 -0.82 -20.36 11.49
N SER A 444 -0.32 -19.23 11.00
CA SER A 444 0.28 -19.13 9.64
C SER A 444 1.60 -19.90 9.47
N ARG A 445 2.28 -20.27 10.57
CA ARG A 445 3.59 -20.94 10.54
C ARG A 445 3.54 -22.48 10.59
N GLY A 446 2.36 -23.09 10.49
CA GLY A 446 2.23 -24.55 10.40
C GLY A 446 2.44 -25.25 11.75
N LYS A 447 3.48 -26.08 11.92
CA LYS A 447 3.76 -26.76 13.21
C LYS A 447 4.29 -25.75 14.26
N ALA A 448 4.01 -26.00 15.54
CA ALA A 448 4.47 -25.12 16.61
C ALA A 448 6.00 -25.15 16.71
N ASN A 449 6.65 -24.04 16.38
CA ASN A 449 8.11 -23.95 16.29
C ASN A 449 8.80 -23.57 17.62
N SER A 450 8.02 -23.47 18.71
CA SER A 450 8.52 -23.17 20.06
C SER A 450 7.56 -23.67 21.14
N ALA A 451 8.08 -23.97 22.33
CA ALA A 451 7.25 -24.33 23.50
C ALA A 451 6.20 -23.25 23.81
N GLY A 452 6.55 -21.97 23.63
CA GLY A 452 5.61 -20.86 23.83
C GLY A 452 4.46 -20.82 22.82
N SER A 453 4.69 -21.19 21.56
CA SER A 453 3.60 -21.29 20.56
C SER A 453 2.70 -22.50 20.80
N SER A 454 3.25 -23.62 21.29
CA SER A 454 2.46 -24.79 21.65
C SER A 454 1.50 -24.49 22.81
N ILE A 455 1.98 -23.80 23.85
CA ILE A 455 1.17 -23.39 25.01
C ILE A 455 0.04 -22.44 24.60
N ARG A 456 0.30 -21.48 23.70
CA ARG A 456 -0.74 -20.54 23.24
C ARG A 456 -1.84 -21.24 22.44
N ARG A 457 -1.49 -22.16 21.53
CA ARG A 457 -2.48 -22.95 20.79
C ARG A 457 -3.31 -23.85 21.69
N TYR A 458 -2.66 -24.50 22.67
CA TYR A 458 -3.38 -25.27 23.68
C TYR A 458 -4.35 -24.39 24.48
N ASN A 459 -3.90 -23.21 24.92
CA ASN A 459 -4.76 -22.26 25.65
C ASN A 459 -5.92 -21.73 24.80
N GLU A 460 -5.73 -21.53 23.48
CA GLU A 460 -6.80 -21.16 22.55
C GLU A 460 -7.85 -22.27 22.39
N GLN A 461 -7.40 -23.52 22.24
CA GLN A 461 -8.29 -24.68 22.16
C GLN A 461 -9.05 -24.91 23.47
N ALA A 462 -8.36 -24.81 24.61
CA ALA A 462 -8.98 -24.94 25.92
C ALA A 462 -10.00 -23.81 26.17
N LEU A 463 -9.68 -22.56 25.80
CA LEU A 463 -10.60 -21.43 25.88
C LEU A 463 -11.84 -21.68 25.01
N ALA A 464 -11.66 -22.19 23.78
CA ALA A 464 -12.77 -22.52 22.90
C ALA A 464 -13.70 -23.58 23.49
N GLN A 465 -13.12 -24.64 24.06
CA GLN A 465 -13.87 -25.73 24.67
C GLN A 465 -14.65 -25.26 25.90
N GLU A 466 -14.01 -24.50 26.79
CA GLU A 466 -14.66 -23.95 27.99
C GLU A 466 -15.81 -23.00 27.64
N ILE A 467 -15.68 -22.18 26.59
CA ILE A 467 -16.76 -21.30 26.13
C ILE A 467 -17.93 -22.13 25.59
N LYS A 468 -17.66 -23.16 24.78
CA LYS A 468 -18.69 -24.04 24.23
C LYS A 468 -19.46 -24.78 25.31
N GLU A 469 -18.74 -25.35 26.28
CA GLU A 469 -19.35 -26.04 27.43
C GLU A 469 -20.18 -25.09 28.29
N LEU A 470 -19.67 -23.88 28.56
CA LEU A 470 -20.40 -22.89 29.33
C LEU A 470 -21.69 -22.44 28.62
N ILE A 471 -21.62 -22.10 27.34
CA ILE A 471 -22.79 -21.66 26.56
C ILE A 471 -23.84 -22.78 26.52
N LYS A 472 -23.42 -24.02 26.30
CA LYS A 472 -24.32 -25.19 26.32
C LYS A 472 -24.97 -25.38 27.69
N SER A 473 -24.26 -25.12 28.78
CA SER A 473 -24.80 -25.21 30.15
C SER A 473 -25.79 -24.09 30.51
N TRP A 474 -25.85 -23.02 29.71
CA TRP A 474 -26.63 -21.82 30.01
C TRP A 474 -28.01 -21.79 29.35
N GLU A 475 -28.33 -22.80 28.52
CA GLU A 475 -29.65 -23.02 27.91
C GLU A 475 -30.27 -21.72 27.34
N LEU A 476 -29.70 -21.23 26.24
CA LEU A 476 -30.05 -19.93 25.64
C LEU A 476 -31.45 -19.86 25.01
N ASN A 477 -32.23 -20.94 25.05
CA ASN A 477 -33.58 -21.00 24.49
C ASN A 477 -34.52 -19.99 25.16
N GLU A 478 -34.34 -19.73 26.45
CA GLU A 478 -35.13 -18.76 27.21
C GLU A 478 -34.72 -17.30 26.96
N CYS A 479 -33.61 -17.05 26.24
CA CYS A 479 -33.15 -15.70 25.97
C CYS A 479 -33.82 -15.11 24.72
N GLU A 480 -34.35 -13.90 24.82
CA GLU A 480 -34.96 -13.19 23.69
C GLU A 480 -33.90 -12.60 22.75
N ASN A 481 -32.81 -12.08 23.32
CA ASN A 481 -31.71 -11.46 22.61
C ASN A 481 -30.37 -12.04 23.03
N ILE A 482 -29.46 -12.21 22.06
CA ILE A 482 -28.10 -12.71 22.30
C ILE A 482 -27.12 -11.70 21.71
N PHE A 483 -26.46 -10.90 22.55
CA PHE A 483 -25.45 -9.94 22.13
C PHE A 483 -24.05 -10.52 22.24
N ILE A 484 -23.29 -10.45 21.15
CA ILE A 484 -21.97 -11.07 21.04
C ILE A 484 -20.94 -10.05 20.60
N ARG A 485 -19.77 -10.10 21.24
CA ARG A 485 -18.54 -9.44 20.78
C ARG A 485 -17.41 -10.46 20.65
N ALA A 486 -16.98 -10.70 19.41
CA ALA A 486 -15.87 -11.61 19.14
C ALA A 486 -14.85 -10.99 18.18
N ASN A 487 -13.64 -10.71 18.69
CA ASN A 487 -12.58 -10.06 17.90
C ASN A 487 -11.77 -11.11 17.12
N GLY A 488 -11.73 -11.00 15.80
CA GLY A 488 -10.95 -11.89 14.92
C GLY A 488 -11.70 -13.18 14.52
N VAL A 489 -11.26 -13.79 13.41
CA VAL A 489 -11.93 -14.94 12.76
C VAL A 489 -12.05 -16.15 13.69
N THR A 490 -11.00 -16.47 14.46
CA THR A 490 -11.01 -17.60 15.40
C THR A 490 -12.04 -17.44 16.51
N ASN A 491 -12.08 -16.27 17.16
CA ASN A 491 -13.02 -16.03 18.25
C ASN A 491 -14.47 -15.97 17.77
N ARG A 492 -14.71 -15.42 16.56
CA ARG A 492 -16.02 -15.49 15.91
C ARG A 492 -16.44 -16.94 15.72
N LYS A 493 -15.56 -17.78 15.16
CA LYS A 493 -15.84 -19.21 15.00
C LYS A 493 -16.15 -19.91 16.33
N ILE A 494 -15.43 -19.60 17.41
CA ILE A 494 -15.68 -20.20 18.73
C ILE A 494 -17.12 -19.93 19.21
N ILE A 495 -17.57 -18.68 19.15
CA ILE A 495 -18.92 -18.33 19.63
C ILE A 495 -20.01 -18.73 18.63
N PHE A 496 -19.80 -18.55 17.32
CA PHE A 496 -20.77 -18.98 16.30
C PHE A 496 -20.96 -20.51 16.28
N ASP A 497 -19.89 -21.28 16.49
CA ASP A 497 -19.98 -22.74 16.68
C ASP A 497 -20.74 -23.10 17.97
N ALA A 498 -20.73 -22.24 18.99
CA ALA A 498 -21.39 -22.49 20.27
C ALA A 498 -22.88 -22.12 20.28
N VAL A 499 -23.30 -21.21 19.40
CA VAL A 499 -24.67 -20.64 19.34
C VAL A 499 -25.42 -21.05 18.05
N GLU A 500 -24.85 -21.96 17.23
CA GLU A 500 -25.52 -22.65 16.10
C GLU A 500 -26.35 -21.77 15.14
N LYS A 501 -25.77 -20.70 14.58
CA LYS A 501 -26.44 -19.81 13.59
C LYS A 501 -27.85 -19.34 14.02
N ASP A 502 -28.03 -19.05 15.29
CA ASP A 502 -29.27 -18.51 15.85
C ASP A 502 -29.57 -17.09 15.32
N SER A 503 -30.78 -16.88 14.80
CA SER A 503 -31.25 -15.60 14.25
C SER A 503 -31.36 -14.48 15.30
N ARG A 504 -31.32 -14.82 16.60
CA ARG A 504 -31.32 -13.87 17.73
C ARG A 504 -29.94 -13.27 18.01
N VAL A 505 -28.88 -13.77 17.36
CA VAL A 505 -27.51 -13.29 17.57
C VAL A 505 -27.33 -11.92 16.94
N ARG A 506 -26.94 -10.95 17.77
CA ARG A 506 -26.70 -9.56 17.39
C ARG A 506 -25.33 -9.12 17.90
N ASN A 507 -24.73 -8.15 17.21
CA ASN A 507 -23.52 -7.52 17.71
C ASN A 507 -23.89 -6.34 18.62
N PHE A 508 -22.98 -5.97 19.53
CA PHE A 508 -23.10 -4.71 20.25
C PHE A 508 -22.99 -3.53 19.25
N PRO A 509 -23.94 -2.58 19.23
CA PRO A 509 -23.98 -1.48 18.28
C PRO A 509 -23.03 -0.31 18.64
N PHE A 510 -22.12 -0.52 19.59
CA PHE A 510 -21.17 0.47 20.09
C PHE A 510 -19.84 -0.19 20.48
N THR A 511 -18.83 0.64 20.73
CA THR A 511 -17.49 0.19 21.10
C THR A 511 -17.46 -0.43 22.50
N THR A 512 -16.79 -1.58 22.62
CA THR A 512 -16.70 -2.35 23.88
C THR A 512 -15.24 -2.57 24.30
N LYS A 513 -14.98 -2.48 25.60
CA LYS A 513 -13.64 -2.61 26.20
C LYS A 513 -13.26 -4.08 26.39
N ARG A 514 -12.22 -4.35 27.20
CA ARG A 514 -11.78 -5.71 27.52
C ARG A 514 -12.89 -6.47 28.24
N ALA A 515 -13.09 -7.73 27.85
CA ALA A 515 -14.12 -8.61 28.41
C ALA A 515 -13.93 -8.81 29.92
N THR A 516 -14.76 -8.12 30.70
CA THR A 516 -14.84 -8.18 32.17
C THR A 516 -16.29 -8.09 32.61
N THR A 517 -16.59 -8.45 33.86
CA THR A 517 -17.93 -8.26 34.42
C THR A 517 -18.35 -6.78 34.45
N SER A 518 -17.41 -5.86 34.71
CA SER A 518 -17.68 -4.42 34.66
C SER A 518 -18.06 -3.95 33.27
N GLU A 519 -17.43 -4.50 32.24
CA GLU A 519 -17.74 -4.15 30.85
C GLU A 519 -19.09 -4.72 30.40
N LEU A 520 -19.45 -5.93 30.85
CA LEU A 520 -20.79 -6.47 30.61
C LEU A 520 -21.87 -5.58 31.22
N LYS A 521 -21.66 -5.07 32.44
CA LYS A 521 -22.60 -4.14 33.09
C LYS A 521 -22.72 -2.85 32.31
N ARG A 522 -21.58 -2.21 32.01
CA ARG A 522 -21.55 -0.98 31.19
C ARG A 522 -22.26 -1.17 29.85
N ALA A 523 -22.02 -2.28 29.17
CA ALA A 523 -22.63 -2.56 27.88
C ALA A 523 -24.14 -2.83 28.00
N TRP A 524 -24.60 -3.47 29.07
CA TRP A 524 -26.02 -3.61 29.33
C TRP A 524 -26.69 -2.25 29.60
N ASP A 525 -26.08 -1.43 30.45
CA ASP A 525 -26.57 -0.09 30.79
C ASP A 525 -26.63 0.79 29.53
N GLU A 526 -25.60 0.74 28.67
CA GLU A 526 -25.53 1.46 27.40
C GLU A 526 -26.61 1.02 26.41
N LEU A 527 -26.85 -0.30 26.29
CA LEU A 527 -27.90 -0.86 25.42
C LEU A 527 -29.29 -0.41 25.84
N MET A 528 -29.55 -0.36 27.16
CA MET A 528 -30.86 -0.06 27.74
C MET A 528 -31.08 1.44 28.01
N SER A 529 -30.06 2.27 27.79
CA SER A 529 -30.16 3.73 27.95
C SER A 529 -30.83 4.38 26.74
N VAL A 530 -31.59 5.43 27.01
CA VAL A 530 -32.12 6.35 26.00
C VAL A 530 -31.07 7.42 25.71
N HIS A 531 -30.81 7.69 24.43
CA HIS A 531 -29.79 8.63 23.99
C HIS A 531 -30.43 9.91 23.47
N HIS A 532 -29.97 11.09 23.87
CA HIS A 532 -30.41 12.33 23.22
C HIS A 532 -29.63 12.50 21.91
N VAL A 533 -30.32 12.63 20.79
CA VAL A 533 -29.72 12.70 19.45
C VAL A 533 -30.23 13.94 18.73
N GLU A 534 -29.34 14.78 18.23
CA GLU A 534 -29.75 15.93 17.41
C GLU A 534 -30.29 15.45 16.05
N LEU A 535 -31.44 15.99 15.64
CA LEU A 535 -31.99 15.76 14.30
C LEU A 535 -30.97 16.21 13.25
N PRO A 536 -30.61 15.36 12.27
CA PRO A 536 -29.72 15.77 11.19
C PRO A 536 -30.34 16.96 10.45
N LYS A 537 -29.61 18.07 10.39
CA LYS A 537 -30.06 19.28 9.67
C LYS A 537 -30.28 18.92 8.20
N VAL A 538 -31.51 19.10 7.73
CA VAL A 538 -31.82 19.04 6.31
C VAL A 538 -31.21 20.29 5.68
N ASP A 539 -30.12 20.12 4.92
CA ASP A 539 -29.58 21.20 4.10
C ASP A 539 -30.59 21.58 3.03
N GLN A 540 -31.42 22.58 3.32
CA GLN A 540 -32.20 23.29 2.32
C GLN A 540 -31.22 24.12 1.48
N LYS A 541 -30.80 23.58 0.34
CA LYS A 541 -30.07 24.34 -0.67
C LYS A 541 -30.92 25.54 -1.11
N GLN A 542 -30.51 26.74 -0.71
CA GLN A 542 -30.99 27.99 -1.29
C GLN A 542 -30.45 28.12 -2.72
N GLU A 543 -31.35 28.16 -3.70
CA GLU A 543 -31.05 28.51 -5.08
C GLU A 543 -30.72 30.01 -5.16
N VAL A 544 -29.46 30.36 -5.43
CA VAL A 544 -29.06 31.71 -5.85
C VAL A 544 -29.02 31.74 -7.37
N ILE A 545 -29.99 32.44 -7.96
CA ILE A 545 -30.11 32.70 -9.39
C ILE A 545 -28.98 33.65 -9.82
N LYS A 546 -28.06 33.18 -10.66
CA LYS A 546 -27.16 34.03 -11.48
C LYS A 546 -27.51 33.83 -12.94
N GLU A 547 -28.01 34.89 -13.56
CA GLU A 547 -28.27 34.95 -15.00
C GLU A 547 -26.96 34.84 -15.78
N GLN A 548 -26.89 33.86 -16.69
CA GLN A 548 -25.92 33.80 -17.78
C GLN A 548 -26.68 33.53 -19.09
N PRO A 549 -26.19 34.07 -20.23
CA PRO A 549 -26.96 34.17 -21.46
C PRO A 549 -27.34 32.81 -22.05
N LYS A 550 -28.58 32.74 -22.54
CA LYS A 550 -29.23 31.56 -23.15
C LYS A 550 -28.38 30.95 -24.27
N ILE A 551 -27.68 29.87 -23.95
CA ILE A 551 -27.39 28.80 -24.90
C ILE A 551 -28.45 27.74 -24.67
N ILE A 552 -29.33 27.55 -25.64
CA ILE A 552 -30.33 26.48 -25.65
C ILE A 552 -29.58 25.15 -25.73
N LYS A 553 -29.28 24.57 -24.57
CA LYS A 553 -28.91 23.15 -24.46
C LYS A 553 -30.19 22.36 -24.20
N ILE A 554 -30.59 21.62 -25.23
CA ILE A 554 -31.59 20.55 -25.14
C ILE A 554 -31.15 19.60 -24.02
N LYS A 555 -31.99 19.44 -22.99
CA LYS A 555 -31.83 18.41 -21.95
C LYS A 555 -31.98 17.04 -22.62
N GLU A 556 -30.88 16.33 -22.85
CA GLU A 556 -30.93 14.89 -23.10
C GLU A 556 -31.25 14.19 -21.77
N LYS A 557 -32.31 13.38 -21.78
CA LYS A 557 -32.63 12.43 -20.71
C LYS A 557 -31.38 11.60 -20.39
N GLN A 558 -30.96 11.55 -19.14
CA GLN A 558 -29.93 10.59 -18.72
C GLN A 558 -30.46 9.16 -18.96
N ASP A 559 -29.79 8.39 -19.80
CA ASP A 559 -30.12 7.00 -20.10
C ASP A 559 -30.04 6.13 -18.83
N GLU A 560 -31.19 5.72 -18.29
CA GLU A 560 -31.31 4.71 -17.22
C GLU A 560 -30.72 3.34 -17.61
N LEU A 561 -30.31 3.19 -18.86
CA LEU A 561 -29.62 2.03 -19.42
C LEU A 561 -28.18 1.86 -18.87
N ILE A 562 -27.46 2.94 -18.54
CA ILE A 562 -26.05 2.85 -18.08
C ILE A 562 -25.91 2.02 -16.80
N PRO A 563 -26.68 2.29 -15.72
CA PRO A 563 -26.64 1.48 -14.51
C PRO A 563 -27.00 0.01 -14.77
N LEU A 564 -27.96 -0.24 -15.67
CA LEU A 564 -28.41 -1.60 -15.99
C LEU A 564 -27.34 -2.41 -16.72
N LEU A 565 -26.65 -1.81 -17.70
CA LEU A 565 -25.52 -2.43 -18.38
C LEU A 565 -24.38 -2.76 -17.39
N LYS A 566 -24.06 -1.84 -16.47
CA LYS A 566 -23.01 -2.05 -15.46
C LYS A 566 -23.35 -3.16 -14.45
N LYS A 567 -24.64 -3.32 -14.10
CA LYS A 567 -25.11 -4.42 -13.23
C LYS A 567 -25.12 -5.80 -13.92
N GLN A 568 -24.91 -5.85 -15.25
CA GLN A 568 -24.79 -7.07 -16.06
C GLN A 568 -25.92 -8.10 -15.89
N ASN A 569 -27.12 -7.67 -15.51
CA ASN A 569 -28.27 -8.57 -15.34
C ASN A 569 -28.97 -8.79 -16.70
N LYS A 570 -28.83 -10.00 -17.26
CA LYS A 570 -29.38 -10.39 -18.57
C LYS A 570 -30.88 -10.05 -18.71
N SER A 571 -31.70 -10.45 -17.74
CA SER A 571 -33.16 -10.29 -17.82
C SER A 571 -33.56 -8.82 -17.85
N LYS A 572 -32.95 -7.99 -16.98
CA LYS A 572 -33.24 -6.56 -16.92
C LYS A 572 -32.77 -5.81 -18.16
N ILE A 573 -31.63 -6.18 -18.74
CA ILE A 573 -31.11 -5.58 -19.98
C ILE A 573 -32.04 -5.88 -21.17
N ILE A 574 -32.42 -7.15 -21.34
CA ILE A 574 -33.32 -7.55 -22.44
C ILE A 574 -34.70 -6.89 -22.29
N GLN A 575 -35.24 -6.86 -21.07
CA GLN A 575 -36.53 -6.24 -20.77
C GLN A 575 -36.50 -4.75 -21.12
N TYR A 576 -35.49 -4.01 -20.64
CA TYR A 576 -35.38 -2.58 -20.89
C TYR A 576 -35.24 -2.25 -22.38
N VAL A 577 -34.41 -3.01 -23.11
CA VAL A 577 -34.21 -2.84 -24.56
C VAL A 577 -35.50 -3.06 -25.34
N LYS A 578 -36.32 -4.06 -24.96
CA LYS A 578 -37.61 -4.33 -25.58
C LYS A 578 -38.67 -3.28 -25.24
N GLU A 579 -38.77 -2.88 -23.96
CA GLU A 579 -39.74 -1.89 -23.49
C GLU A 579 -39.53 -0.51 -24.14
N HIS A 580 -38.28 -0.13 -24.38
CA HIS A 580 -37.92 1.16 -24.96
C HIS A 580 -37.66 1.11 -26.47
N ASN A 581 -37.89 -0.04 -27.11
CA ASN A 581 -37.68 -0.28 -28.54
C ASN A 581 -36.30 0.19 -29.04
N ILE A 582 -35.24 -0.14 -28.29
CA ILE A 582 -33.88 0.32 -28.53
C ILE A 582 -33.21 -0.58 -29.59
N ASP A 583 -32.77 0.01 -30.68
CA ASP A 583 -31.91 -0.67 -31.65
C ASP A 583 -30.46 -0.74 -31.12
N VAL A 584 -30.02 -1.95 -30.82
CA VAL A 584 -28.71 -2.23 -30.21
C VAL A 584 -27.49 -1.82 -31.07
N ASN A 585 -27.67 -1.66 -32.39
CA ASN A 585 -26.57 -1.31 -33.30
C ASN A 585 -26.43 0.19 -33.52
N THR A 586 -27.53 0.93 -33.42
CA THR A 586 -27.58 2.37 -33.72
C THR A 586 -27.64 3.23 -32.46
N HIS A 587 -28.17 2.70 -31.35
CA HIS A 587 -28.27 3.43 -30.09
C HIS A 587 -26.89 3.67 -29.48
N LYS A 588 -26.67 4.91 -29.04
CA LYS A 588 -25.42 5.39 -28.47
C LYS A 588 -25.64 5.89 -27.06
N VAL A 589 -24.82 5.39 -26.16
CA VAL A 589 -24.75 5.83 -24.77
C VAL A 589 -23.51 6.70 -24.61
N ASN A 590 -23.67 7.95 -24.17
CA ASN A 590 -22.58 8.94 -24.15
C ASN A 590 -21.84 9.03 -25.51
N ASN A 591 -22.61 9.08 -26.61
CA ASN A 591 -22.11 9.12 -27.98
C ASN A 591 -21.27 7.90 -28.42
N THR A 592 -21.32 6.79 -27.66
CA THR A 592 -20.62 5.54 -27.96
C THR A 592 -21.63 4.41 -28.20
N PRO A 593 -21.52 3.61 -29.28
CA PRO A 593 -22.41 2.46 -29.48
C PRO A 593 -22.36 1.49 -28.30
N LEU A 594 -23.50 0.85 -28.00
CA LEU A 594 -23.67 -0.02 -26.84
C LEU A 594 -22.59 -1.11 -26.72
N LEU A 595 -22.23 -1.75 -27.83
CA LEU A 595 -21.22 -2.81 -27.85
C LEU A 595 -19.81 -2.27 -27.58
N HIS A 596 -19.46 -1.09 -28.11
CA HIS A 596 -18.18 -0.40 -27.82
C HIS A 596 -18.11 0.04 -26.36
N PHE A 597 -19.22 0.54 -25.81
CA PHE A 597 -19.32 0.91 -24.40
C PHE A 597 -19.12 -0.31 -23.49
N ALA A 598 -19.81 -1.42 -23.75
CA ALA A 598 -19.67 -2.65 -22.98
C ALA A 598 -18.25 -3.23 -23.07
N THR A 599 -17.63 -3.13 -24.24
CA THR A 599 -16.25 -3.61 -24.47
C THR A 599 -15.20 -2.77 -23.76
N THR A 600 -15.32 -1.43 -23.80
CA THR A 600 -14.37 -0.51 -23.14
C THR A 600 -14.44 -0.60 -21.61
N ASN A 601 -15.60 -0.99 -21.07
CA ASN A 601 -15.82 -1.16 -19.63
C ASN A 601 -15.62 -2.63 -19.17
N ASN A 602 -15.13 -3.54 -20.03
CA ASN A 602 -14.89 -4.96 -19.72
C ASN A 602 -16.14 -5.69 -19.15
N LEU A 603 -17.33 -5.38 -19.67
CA LEU A 603 -18.60 -5.97 -19.20
C LEU A 603 -18.89 -7.31 -19.90
N HIS A 604 -18.12 -8.35 -19.57
CA HIS A 604 -18.11 -9.64 -20.26
C HIS A 604 -19.50 -10.26 -20.48
N HIS A 605 -20.34 -10.30 -19.44
CA HIS A 605 -21.67 -10.91 -19.55
C HIS A 605 -22.62 -10.04 -20.38
N THR A 606 -22.49 -8.72 -20.28
CA THR A 606 -23.29 -7.78 -21.10
C THR A 606 -22.93 -7.89 -22.58
N ILE A 607 -21.64 -8.04 -22.92
CA ILE A 607 -21.20 -8.27 -24.31
C ILE A 607 -21.83 -9.57 -24.86
N GLN A 608 -21.84 -10.63 -24.05
CA GLN A 608 -22.48 -11.89 -24.43
C GLN A 608 -23.99 -11.73 -24.65
N VAL A 609 -24.69 -11.01 -23.78
CA VAL A 609 -26.13 -10.73 -23.94
C VAL A 609 -26.40 -9.87 -25.18
N LEU A 610 -25.63 -8.80 -25.39
CA LEU A 610 -25.80 -7.90 -26.53
C LEU A 610 -25.62 -8.64 -27.86
N VAL A 611 -24.57 -9.46 -27.99
CA VAL A 611 -24.26 -10.12 -29.27
C VAL A 611 -25.06 -11.41 -29.45
N ALA A 612 -25.20 -12.25 -28.42
CA ALA A 612 -25.83 -13.56 -28.56
C ALA A 612 -27.36 -13.55 -28.38
N ASP A 613 -27.90 -12.68 -27.52
CA ASP A 613 -29.35 -12.65 -27.23
C ASP A 613 -30.06 -11.47 -27.90
N LEU A 614 -29.39 -10.34 -28.10
CA LEU A 614 -29.95 -9.13 -28.74
C LEU A 614 -29.44 -8.87 -30.17
N HIS A 615 -28.64 -9.78 -30.71
CA HIS A 615 -28.12 -9.74 -32.09
C HIS A 615 -27.38 -8.44 -32.47
N ALA A 616 -26.63 -7.87 -31.52
CA ALA A 616 -25.72 -6.77 -31.82
C ALA A 616 -24.61 -7.23 -32.79
N SER A 617 -24.28 -6.39 -33.75
CA SER A 617 -23.29 -6.65 -34.79
C SER A 617 -21.89 -6.21 -34.34
N PRO A 618 -20.92 -7.13 -34.28
CA PRO A 618 -19.52 -6.79 -34.04
C PRO A 618 -18.88 -5.94 -35.16
N LEU A 619 -19.55 -5.78 -36.30
CA LEU A 619 -19.08 -5.00 -37.45
C LEU A 619 -19.37 -3.51 -37.35
N VAL A 620 -20.05 -3.06 -36.29
CA VAL A 620 -20.23 -1.62 -36.05
C VAL A 620 -18.85 -0.98 -35.92
N PHE A 621 -18.55 -0.04 -36.81
CA PHE A 621 -17.27 0.66 -36.85
C PHE A 621 -17.46 2.10 -36.38
N THR A 622 -16.58 2.56 -35.49
CA THR A 622 -16.50 3.97 -35.08
C THR A 622 -15.17 4.56 -35.53
N HIS A 623 -14.10 4.16 -34.84
CA HIS A 623 -12.69 4.39 -35.16
C HIS A 623 -11.88 3.07 -35.04
N LYS A 624 -12.44 2.09 -34.32
CA LYS A 624 -11.98 0.70 -34.19
C LYS A 624 -13.19 -0.22 -34.08
N TYR A 625 -13.01 -1.51 -34.37
CA TYR A 625 -14.01 -2.53 -34.08
C TYR A 625 -14.04 -2.84 -32.57
N PRO A 626 -15.19 -3.30 -32.01
CA PRO A 626 -15.28 -3.68 -30.59
C PRO A 626 -14.17 -4.64 -30.15
N ALA A 627 -13.87 -5.67 -30.94
CA ALA A 627 -12.85 -6.67 -30.60
C ALA A 627 -11.42 -6.09 -30.53
N GLU A 628 -11.15 -4.97 -31.20
CA GLU A 628 -9.85 -4.28 -31.15
C GLU A 628 -9.70 -3.45 -29.86
N LEU A 629 -10.82 -2.97 -29.30
CA LEU A 629 -10.86 -2.27 -28.02
C LEU A 629 -10.78 -3.23 -26.83
N ALA A 630 -11.04 -4.52 -27.05
CA ALA A 630 -11.07 -5.55 -26.02
C ALA A 630 -9.68 -5.87 -25.44
N ASP A 631 -9.63 -6.04 -24.12
CA ASP A 631 -8.47 -6.58 -23.39
C ASP A 631 -8.33 -8.12 -23.59
N LYS A 632 -7.33 -8.72 -22.94
CA LYS A 632 -7.02 -10.15 -23.14
C LYS A 632 -8.19 -11.07 -22.76
N GLU A 633 -8.92 -10.77 -21.68
CA GLU A 633 -10.05 -11.60 -21.22
C GLU A 633 -11.31 -11.33 -22.04
N THR A 634 -11.60 -10.07 -22.37
CA THR A 634 -12.73 -9.70 -23.22
C THR A 634 -12.58 -10.26 -24.64
N ARG A 635 -11.36 -10.37 -25.18
CA ARG A 635 -11.10 -11.07 -26.45
C ARG A 635 -11.49 -12.54 -26.40
N LYS A 636 -11.26 -13.24 -25.29
CA LYS A 636 -11.71 -14.63 -25.13
C LYS A 636 -13.24 -14.72 -25.18
N VAL A 637 -13.94 -13.75 -24.60
CA VAL A 637 -15.42 -13.68 -24.67
C VAL A 637 -15.87 -13.56 -26.13
N PHE A 638 -15.24 -12.72 -26.94
CA PHE A 638 -15.53 -12.66 -28.39
C PHE A 638 -15.22 -13.98 -29.12
N GLN A 639 -14.14 -14.67 -28.78
CA GLN A 639 -13.82 -16.00 -29.36
C GLN A 639 -14.84 -17.08 -28.97
N GLN A 640 -15.36 -17.02 -27.74
CA GLN A 640 -16.42 -17.91 -27.27
C GLN A 640 -17.77 -17.59 -27.95
N ILE A 641 -18.07 -16.31 -28.17
CA ILE A 641 -19.26 -15.89 -28.91
C ILE A 641 -19.17 -16.33 -30.38
N ARG A 642 -18.00 -16.15 -31.03
CA ARG A 642 -17.72 -16.66 -32.39
C ARG A 642 -17.92 -18.17 -32.47
N PHE A 643 -17.43 -18.92 -31.48
CA PHE A 643 -17.66 -20.37 -31.40
C PHE A 643 -19.15 -20.73 -31.24
N LYS A 644 -19.90 -19.98 -30.42
CA LYS A 644 -21.31 -20.26 -30.14
C LYS A 644 -22.26 -19.90 -31.29
N LEU A 645 -22.02 -18.78 -31.98
CA LEU A 645 -22.88 -18.29 -33.07
C LEU A 645 -22.47 -18.83 -34.44
N GLY A 646 -21.27 -19.40 -34.55
CA GLY A 646 -20.73 -19.95 -35.79
C GLY A 646 -20.20 -18.88 -36.76
N GLU A 647 -19.48 -19.34 -37.78
CA GLU A 647 -18.83 -18.46 -38.76
C GLU A 647 -19.81 -17.74 -39.70
N ASN A 648 -21.06 -18.20 -39.79
CA ASN A 648 -22.08 -17.63 -40.67
C ASN A 648 -22.79 -16.39 -40.08
N TYR A 649 -22.56 -16.05 -38.80
CA TYR A 649 -23.26 -14.95 -38.13
C TYR A 649 -22.82 -13.57 -38.63
N CYS A 650 -21.51 -13.35 -38.77
CA CYS A 650 -20.94 -12.15 -39.38
C CYS A 650 -19.53 -12.43 -39.89
N ASP A 651 -18.96 -11.49 -40.65
CA ASP A 651 -17.55 -11.54 -41.05
C ASP A 651 -16.64 -11.24 -39.84
N TRP A 652 -16.34 -12.29 -39.07
CA TRP A 652 -15.56 -12.22 -37.84
C TRP A 652 -14.13 -11.72 -38.06
N ASP A 653 -13.54 -12.04 -39.20
CA ASP A 653 -12.19 -11.65 -39.54
C ASP A 653 -12.13 -10.15 -39.88
N LYS A 654 -13.15 -9.62 -40.54
CA LYS A 654 -13.33 -8.17 -40.72
C LYS A 654 -13.58 -7.46 -39.40
N ALA A 655 -14.33 -8.06 -38.47
CA ALA A 655 -14.53 -7.54 -37.11
C ALA A 655 -13.30 -7.68 -36.20
N LYS A 656 -12.18 -8.24 -36.70
CA LYS A 656 -10.92 -8.46 -35.96
C LYS A 656 -11.07 -9.36 -34.73
N VAL A 657 -12.05 -10.26 -34.73
CA VAL A 657 -12.20 -11.28 -33.68
C VAL A 657 -11.28 -12.45 -34.00
N LEU A 658 -10.46 -12.85 -33.02
CA LEU A 658 -9.56 -14.01 -33.16
C LEU A 658 -10.34 -15.32 -33.44
N PRO A 659 -9.65 -16.38 -33.91
CA PRO A 659 -10.30 -17.66 -34.25
C PRO A 659 -11.15 -18.21 -33.10
N ALA A 660 -12.26 -18.87 -33.45
CA ALA A 660 -13.19 -19.46 -32.51
C ALA A 660 -12.48 -20.42 -31.54
N LYS A 661 -12.74 -20.27 -30.24
CA LYS A 661 -12.26 -21.19 -29.20
C LYS A 661 -13.37 -21.45 -28.18
N SER A 662 -13.54 -22.72 -27.81
CA SER A 662 -14.54 -23.10 -26.80
C SER A 662 -14.05 -22.83 -25.38
N LYS A 663 -14.98 -22.76 -24.43
CA LYS A 663 -14.65 -22.62 -22.99
C LYS A 663 -13.78 -23.80 -22.51
N GLU A 664 -14.06 -25.01 -22.97
CA GLU A 664 -13.30 -26.21 -22.61
C GLU A 664 -11.85 -26.18 -23.14
N GLN A 665 -11.62 -25.61 -24.32
CA GLN A 665 -10.27 -25.42 -24.86
C GLN A 665 -9.47 -24.41 -24.03
N PHE A 666 -10.09 -23.31 -23.60
CA PHE A 666 -9.44 -22.36 -22.69
C PHE A 666 -9.12 -22.99 -21.33
N ASP A 667 -10.04 -23.77 -20.77
CA ASP A 667 -9.83 -24.47 -19.48
C ASP A 667 -8.71 -25.53 -19.59
N LYS A 668 -8.57 -26.19 -20.75
CA LYS A 668 -7.49 -27.14 -21.01
C LYS A 668 -6.12 -26.45 -21.14
N GLU A 669 -6.02 -25.37 -21.92
CA GLU A 669 -4.79 -24.57 -22.03
C GLU A 669 -4.35 -24.00 -20.67
N LEU A 670 -5.31 -23.57 -19.85
CA LEU A 670 -5.03 -23.08 -18.49
C LEU A 670 -4.47 -24.19 -17.60
N LYS A 671 -5.03 -25.41 -17.66
CA LYS A 671 -4.51 -26.57 -16.91
C LYS A 671 -3.11 -26.97 -17.36
N GLU A 672 -2.86 -27.03 -18.67
CA GLU A 672 -1.54 -27.35 -19.22
C GLU A 672 -0.49 -26.29 -18.81
N GLN A 673 -0.87 -25.01 -18.81
CA GLN A 673 0.01 -23.93 -18.35
C GLN A 673 0.32 -24.05 -16.85
N GLN A 674 -0.69 -24.33 -16.02
CA GLN A 674 -0.50 -24.54 -14.57
C GLN A 674 0.37 -25.78 -14.27
N GLU A 675 0.22 -26.85 -15.05
CA GLU A 675 1.01 -28.06 -14.89
C GLU A 675 2.48 -27.84 -15.28
N LYS A 676 2.72 -27.09 -16.37
CA LYS A 676 4.06 -26.67 -16.79
C LYS A 676 4.74 -25.80 -15.73
N GLU A 677 4.03 -24.81 -15.18
CA GLU A 677 4.55 -23.98 -14.08
C GLU A 677 4.86 -24.80 -12.82
N ARG A 678 4.02 -25.80 -12.50
CA ARG A 678 4.28 -26.73 -11.39
C ARG A 678 5.54 -27.54 -11.61
N LEU A 679 5.77 -28.02 -12.83
CA LEU A 679 6.94 -28.81 -13.19
C LEU A 679 8.22 -27.98 -13.13
N ASP A 680 8.19 -26.75 -13.65
CA ASP A 680 9.32 -25.81 -13.61
C ASP A 680 9.67 -25.44 -12.17
N LYS A 681 8.66 -25.24 -11.31
CA LYS A 681 8.89 -24.97 -9.88
C LYS A 681 9.53 -26.15 -9.16
N GLN A 682 9.13 -27.38 -9.48
CA GLN A 682 9.75 -28.60 -8.94
C GLN A 682 11.22 -28.73 -9.39
N GLN A 683 11.52 -28.45 -10.66
CA GLN A 683 12.90 -28.47 -11.16
C GLN A 683 13.79 -27.43 -10.46
N ARG A 684 13.29 -26.21 -10.24
CA ARG A 684 14.02 -25.16 -9.50
C ARG A 684 14.33 -25.57 -8.06
N ILE A 685 13.35 -26.15 -7.36
CA ILE A 685 13.56 -26.66 -5.99
C ILE A 685 14.62 -27.76 -5.98
N LYS A 686 14.60 -28.67 -6.97
CA LYS A 686 15.59 -29.75 -7.09
C LYS A 686 17.00 -29.21 -7.34
N GLN A 687 17.13 -28.18 -8.19
CA GLN A 687 18.40 -27.51 -8.46
C GLN A 687 18.93 -26.75 -7.23
N GLU A 688 18.07 -26.07 -6.48
CA GLU A 688 18.47 -25.40 -5.24
C GLU A 688 18.92 -26.39 -4.17
N LEU A 689 18.21 -27.51 -4.00
CA LEU A 689 18.61 -28.56 -3.07
C LEU A 689 19.95 -29.19 -3.45
N ALA A 690 20.20 -29.40 -4.75
CA ALA A 690 21.49 -29.90 -5.24
C ALA A 690 22.63 -28.91 -4.97
N LYS A 691 22.43 -27.61 -5.25
CA LYS A 691 23.41 -26.56 -4.93
C LYS A 691 23.68 -26.46 -3.43
N LYS A 692 22.65 -26.63 -2.60
CA LYS A 692 22.77 -26.61 -1.14
C LYS A 692 23.55 -27.82 -0.61
N ALA A 693 23.33 -29.01 -1.16
CA ALA A 693 24.10 -30.20 -0.84
C ALA A 693 25.57 -30.06 -1.25
N GLU A 694 25.85 -29.49 -2.43
CA GLU A 694 27.22 -29.22 -2.89
C GLU A 694 27.94 -28.19 -1.99
N MET A 695 27.23 -27.15 -1.55
CA MET A 695 27.76 -26.19 -0.57
C MET A 695 28.01 -26.80 0.81
N GLU A 696 27.22 -27.77 1.26
CA GLU A 696 27.48 -28.49 2.51
C GLU A 696 28.71 -29.41 2.41
N LEU A 697 28.93 -30.04 1.27
CA LEU A 697 30.13 -30.85 0.98
C LEU A 697 31.43 -30.01 0.95
N LYS A 698 31.33 -28.71 0.60
CA LYS A 698 32.47 -27.78 0.56
C LYS A 698 32.76 -27.07 1.89
N LYS A 699 31.99 -27.32 2.96
CA LYS A 699 32.29 -26.74 4.28
C LYS A 699 33.48 -27.46 4.94
N PRO A 700 34.43 -26.73 5.57
CA PRO A 700 35.50 -27.35 6.35
C PRO A 700 34.89 -28.17 7.50
N LYS A 701 35.31 -29.44 7.64
CA LYS A 701 34.92 -30.28 8.77
C LYS A 701 35.58 -29.76 10.05
N PHE A 702 34.83 -29.02 10.86
CA PHE A 702 35.17 -28.88 12.27
C PHE A 702 34.95 -30.23 12.97
N GLN A 703 35.97 -30.74 13.64
CA GLN A 703 35.86 -31.92 14.49
C GLN A 703 34.81 -31.65 15.57
N SER A 704 33.72 -32.42 15.53
CA SER A 704 32.73 -32.44 16.60
C SER A 704 33.37 -33.02 17.85
N VAL A 705 33.40 -32.22 18.91
CA VAL A 705 33.74 -32.66 20.27
C VAL A 705 32.84 -33.84 20.64
N ASN A 706 33.49 -34.89 21.15
CA ASN A 706 32.90 -36.14 21.60
C ASN A 706 31.70 -35.94 22.54
N LYS A 707 30.80 -36.93 22.50
CA LYS A 707 29.81 -37.21 23.55
C LYS A 707 30.48 -37.11 24.93
N LEU A 708 29.96 -36.24 25.79
CA LEU A 708 30.24 -36.27 27.22
C LEU A 708 29.06 -36.91 27.95
N GLY A 709 29.38 -37.96 28.70
CA GLY A 709 28.47 -38.73 29.53
C GLY A 709 28.02 -37.95 30.77
N GLN A 710 27.10 -38.58 31.50
CA GLN A 710 26.60 -38.08 32.78
C GLN A 710 27.75 -37.89 33.77
N GLY A 711 27.93 -36.65 34.24
CA GLY A 711 28.75 -36.33 35.40
C GLY A 711 30.04 -35.58 35.09
N GLU A 712 29.97 -34.32 34.67
CA GLU A 712 31.11 -33.40 34.77
C GLU A 712 30.72 -32.02 35.29
N SER A 713 31.63 -31.46 36.07
CA SER A 713 31.51 -30.26 36.91
C SER A 713 31.30 -28.95 36.13
N LEU A 714 30.45 -28.07 36.65
CA LEU A 714 30.09 -26.75 36.08
C LEU A 714 31.20 -25.68 36.20
N ASN A 715 32.44 -26.06 36.53
CA ASN A 715 33.49 -25.11 36.91
C ASN A 715 34.19 -24.39 35.75
N GLY A 716 33.84 -24.66 34.49
CA GLY A 716 34.44 -24.01 33.30
C GLY A 716 33.51 -23.07 32.52
N LEU A 717 32.26 -22.84 32.96
CA LEU A 717 31.26 -22.12 32.19
C LEU A 717 31.09 -20.67 32.67
N THR A 718 30.93 -19.75 31.72
CA THR A 718 30.52 -18.36 32.01
C THR A 718 29.12 -18.32 32.63
N ASP A 719 28.83 -17.28 33.42
CA ASP A 719 27.53 -17.17 34.12
C ASP A 719 26.33 -17.14 33.18
N GLN A 720 26.49 -16.58 31.98
CA GLN A 720 25.46 -16.60 30.94
C GLN A 720 25.19 -18.01 30.42
N GLN A 721 26.21 -18.84 30.26
CA GLN A 721 26.07 -20.23 29.82
C GLN A 721 25.42 -21.09 30.91
N LYS A 722 25.80 -20.90 32.18
CA LYS A 722 25.16 -21.54 33.34
C LYS A 722 23.67 -21.21 33.42
N MET A 723 23.30 -19.93 33.26
CA MET A 723 21.90 -19.50 33.25
C MET A 723 21.08 -20.12 32.10
N ARG A 724 21.68 -20.27 30.93
CA ARG A 724 21.02 -20.89 29.77
C ARG A 724 20.71 -22.36 30.02
N ILE A 725 21.67 -23.10 30.57
CA ILE A 725 21.53 -24.53 30.90
C ILE A 725 20.48 -24.72 32.00
N MET A 726 20.49 -23.90 33.06
CA MET A 726 19.48 -23.97 34.11
C MET A 726 18.06 -23.64 33.60
N ARG A 727 17.91 -22.69 32.67
CA ARG A 727 16.62 -22.41 32.03
C ARG A 727 16.10 -23.59 31.24
N GLU A 728 16.98 -24.27 30.50
CA GLU A 728 16.62 -25.43 29.69
C GLU A 728 16.23 -26.64 30.56
N GLN A 729 16.95 -26.86 31.66
CA GLN A 729 16.61 -27.90 32.64
C GLN A 729 15.27 -27.63 33.34
N ARG A 730 14.99 -26.38 33.75
CA ARG A 730 13.70 -26.01 34.32
C ARG A 730 12.55 -26.17 33.32
N ALA A 731 12.79 -25.87 32.04
CA ALA A 731 11.80 -26.06 30.99
C ALA A 731 11.48 -27.54 30.75
N ARG A 732 12.48 -28.43 30.69
CA ARG A 732 12.25 -29.88 30.57
C ARG A 732 11.57 -30.48 31.79
N ALA A 733 11.92 -30.02 32.99
CA ALA A 733 11.26 -30.47 34.22
C ALA A 733 9.78 -30.05 34.27
N ALA A 734 9.43 -28.88 33.72
CA ALA A 734 8.04 -28.46 33.58
C ALA A 734 7.29 -29.27 32.51
N GLU A 735 7.94 -29.58 31.39
CA GLU A 735 7.38 -30.41 30.32
C GLU A 735 7.10 -31.86 30.80
N ALA A 736 8.00 -32.41 31.61
CA ALA A 736 7.84 -33.74 32.21
C ALA A 736 6.72 -33.82 33.27
N ARG A 737 6.30 -32.68 33.85
CA ARG A 737 5.15 -32.61 34.77
C ARG A 737 3.80 -32.47 34.04
N MET A 738 3.83 -32.20 32.73
CA MET A 738 2.63 -32.03 31.90
C MET A 738 2.32 -33.23 31.00
N LYS A 739 3.24 -34.19 30.89
CA LYS A 739 2.94 -35.56 30.44
C LYS A 739 2.46 -36.37 31.62
#